data_AF-A0A352DM78-F1
#
_entry.id   AF-A0A352DM78-F1
#
_cell.length_a   1.000
_cell.length_b   1.000
_cell.length_c   1.000
_cell.angle_alpha   90.00
_cell.angle_beta   90.00
_cell.angle_gamma   90.00
#
_symmetry.space_group_name_H-M   'P 1'
#
loop_
_entity.id
_entity.type
_entity.pdbx_description
1 polymer ?
#
loop_
_entity_poly.entity_id
_entity_poly.type
_entity_poly.pdbx_seq_one_letter_code
_entity_poly.pdbx_strand_id
1 'polypeptide(L)'
;MKNVRRMIAAVTAAAMTAPMCAAVQADAASGVVINEVCTQNKSGFTDSTGAAPDWIELYNPGSVPVELAGYGLSDTPGQPAFTFPEGASIGAGEYLIVIADKGESSGSEYRTGFGLSKSGDTLVFTDPSGNAEDTVQIPALSEDVSYGRSPDGSFTVMTPSPGTVNDRAASVPVLSLAPGFYPAQDGLSLTIDCTDTVYYTLDSSDPVTSPTAMVYSGAIPMYDRSQEENVYSKYQHEDNSPYSITLLTRFTASNAKFDKATVVRAAAKSADGSFSPVVTATYFIMPQDKLDYYSEIPVVSLVTDPSNLFDKDKGIYVCGQQYLDWKSSPEYNPQKSEWDTDNAANFFSKGKEWEREANVTVFRSGEQDISQDMGIRIKGASTRNAQAKSFNVYARSSYGDSKLNYDLIEGNTAADDGKEIKKYDSFSLRSVTWVDRMREAVIRPALKDIPALAGYDSNRCMLFLDGELWGMYDIIEKSSDYYIQSNYGIPAENVAMVKNGELEEGVDSDLEELKALSKFCEKNDMSVQSNYDYVASKVDIESLIDCYAAGLYLGTWDWPNHNYLMWRNNGSVIGGNPYSDGKWRCGAFDFDYAAGLTYASYGGVEGYAHDSFRKFDSAKNDFPSAIFTAMLENSTFRQRFADTFCSFAYSVFDAQKMKSIIEDQENRYMKYMTMCGWRWNNGTPGSGFDKFVNDQGVYYSKELAKLTTFFEKRADYAIEDMRSYLGIHDNNATVTVTKQGMGTVTAGTEEAVFADTVWTGSFPTGTTVTLTAKAAPGYRFEGWSGAVTSAEETVTVTADKAASLVCRFTKAEAVQGDINLDGAVNSGDLVLLSRYLLGASGFSAEQWAAADLSGDKRADTFDLVLLRTILIG
;
A
#
# COMPACT_ATOMS: atom_id res chain seq x y z
N MET A 1 -84.41 54.91 12.66
CA MET A 1 -85.42 53.83 12.74
C MET A 1 -84.70 52.53 13.04
N LYS A 2 -85.08 51.87 14.15
CA LYS A 2 -85.26 50.40 14.37
C LYS A 2 -84.23 49.43 13.74
N ASN A 3 -83.85 48.29 14.32
CA ASN A 3 -83.89 47.64 15.63
C ASN A 3 -83.28 46.23 15.37
N VAL A 4 -82.73 45.65 16.42
CA VAL A 4 -82.08 44.32 16.54
C VAL A 4 -83.09 43.14 16.48
N ARG A 5 -82.64 41.93 16.03
CA ARG A 5 -82.84 40.53 16.57
C ARG A 5 -82.88 39.44 15.46
N ARG A 6 -81.91 38.50 15.40
CA ARG A 6 -81.76 37.13 16.02
C ARG A 6 -82.58 35.98 15.35
N MET A 7 -81.90 34.92 14.84
CA MET A 7 -82.08 33.48 15.22
C MET A 7 -81.22 32.46 14.40
N ILE A 8 -80.35 31.73 15.12
CA ILE A 8 -80.01 30.27 15.19
C ILE A 8 -80.03 29.33 13.94
N ALA A 9 -78.94 28.57 13.76
CA ALA A 9 -78.88 27.14 13.37
C ALA A 9 -77.44 26.60 13.63
N ALA A 10 -77.17 25.78 14.67
CA ALA A 10 -77.27 24.32 14.77
C ALA A 10 -76.28 23.54 13.87
N VAL A 11 -75.22 23.02 14.49
CA VAL A 11 -74.22 22.09 13.94
C VAL A 11 -74.67 20.66 14.23
N THR A 12 -74.67 19.79 13.21
CA THR A 12 -74.78 18.33 13.36
C THR A 12 -73.68 17.66 12.55
N ALA A 13 -72.85 16.88 13.24
CA ALA A 13 -71.89 15.94 12.67
C ALA A 13 -72.61 14.65 12.26
N ALA A 14 -72.24 14.08 11.11
CA ALA A 14 -72.56 12.71 10.74
C ALA A 14 -71.36 12.08 10.02
N ALA A 15 -71.03 10.88 10.46
CA ALA A 15 -69.84 10.10 10.14
C ALA A 15 -69.86 9.47 8.73
N MET A 16 -68.66 9.26 8.17
CA MET A 16 -68.41 8.23 7.18
C MET A 16 -67.23 7.37 7.66
N THR A 17 -67.50 6.07 7.73
CA THR A 17 -66.64 4.98 8.19
C THR A 17 -65.66 4.54 7.10
N ALA A 18 -64.37 4.43 7.46
CA ALA A 18 -63.34 3.72 6.68
C ALA A 18 -63.15 2.29 7.24
N PRO A 19 -62.77 1.30 6.41
CA PRO A 19 -62.63 -0.08 6.85
C PRO A 19 -61.41 -0.24 7.74
N MET A 20 -61.63 -0.91 8.87
CA MET A 20 -60.62 -1.29 9.85
C MET A 20 -59.72 -2.37 9.23
N CYS A 21 -58.57 -1.97 8.69
CA CYS A 21 -57.48 -2.89 8.43
C CYS A 21 -56.78 -3.12 9.77
N ALA A 22 -56.76 -4.36 10.25
CA ALA A 22 -56.16 -4.72 11.52
C ALA A 22 -54.69 -4.30 11.52
N ALA A 23 -54.36 -3.29 12.34
CA ALA A 23 -53.00 -3.08 12.78
C ALA A 23 -52.59 -4.37 13.48
N VAL A 24 -51.59 -5.06 12.93
CA VAL A 24 -50.81 -6.02 13.71
C VAL A 24 -50.21 -5.20 14.83
N GLN A 25 -50.77 -5.36 16.01
CA GLN A 25 -50.29 -4.75 17.24
C GLN A 25 -48.91 -5.35 17.47
N ALA A 26 -47.86 -4.61 17.10
CA ALA A 26 -46.51 -4.93 17.53
C ALA A 26 -46.55 -4.97 19.06
N ASP A 27 -46.11 -6.08 19.65
CA ASP A 27 -45.93 -6.19 21.09
C ASP A 27 -45.10 -4.98 21.54
N ALA A 28 -45.64 -4.17 22.45
CA ALA A 28 -44.87 -3.12 23.08
C ALA A 28 -43.76 -3.81 23.87
N ALA A 29 -42.51 -3.69 23.42
CA ALA A 29 -41.36 -4.21 24.16
C ALA A 29 -41.41 -3.63 25.58
N SER A 30 -41.67 -4.50 26.57
CA SER A 30 -41.73 -4.10 27.96
C SER A 30 -40.30 -4.08 28.52
N GLY A 31 -39.58 -2.98 28.32
CA GLY A 31 -38.22 -2.82 28.83
C GLY A 31 -37.53 -1.57 28.29
N VAL A 32 -36.57 -1.06 29.04
CA VAL A 32 -35.66 0.00 28.56
C VAL A 32 -34.74 -0.60 27.51
N VAL A 33 -34.53 0.13 26.42
CA VAL A 33 -33.71 -0.33 25.29
C VAL A 33 -32.54 0.61 25.05
N ILE A 34 -31.49 0.09 24.39
CA ILE A 34 -30.47 0.93 23.77
C ILE A 34 -31.12 1.63 22.59
N ASN A 35 -31.05 2.97 22.58
CA ASN A 35 -31.69 3.81 21.57
C ASN A 35 -30.70 4.37 20.57
N GLU A 36 -29.56 4.90 21.02
CA GLU A 36 -28.61 5.57 20.14
C GLU A 36 -27.21 5.52 20.75
N VAL A 37 -26.18 5.39 19.91
CA VAL A 37 -24.78 5.34 20.37
C VAL A 37 -23.91 6.18 19.46
N CYS A 38 -23.04 7.01 20.04
CA CYS A 38 -22.04 7.80 19.30
C CYS A 38 -20.64 7.51 19.86
N THR A 39 -19.78 6.91 19.04
CA THR A 39 -18.43 6.44 19.43
C THR A 39 -17.30 7.41 19.06
N GLN A 40 -17.64 8.53 18.40
CA GLN A 40 -16.70 9.61 18.04
C GLN A 40 -17.41 10.96 18.08
N ASN A 41 -17.84 11.39 19.27
CA ASN A 41 -18.55 12.67 19.43
C ASN A 41 -17.56 13.86 19.47
N LYS A 42 -17.91 14.96 18.82
CA LYS A 42 -17.12 16.19 18.79
C LYS A 42 -17.97 17.43 19.01
N SER A 43 -19.21 17.42 18.53
CA SER A 43 -20.14 18.54 18.67
C SER A 43 -21.59 18.14 18.89
N GLY A 44 -21.97 16.89 18.63
CA GLY A 44 -23.36 16.41 18.74
C GLY A 44 -23.94 16.46 20.15
N PHE A 45 -23.11 16.24 21.16
CA PHE A 45 -23.47 16.33 22.58
C PHE A 45 -22.31 16.93 23.38
N THR A 46 -22.60 17.72 24.42
CA THR A 46 -21.58 18.15 25.38
C THR A 46 -22.01 17.85 26.81
N ASP A 47 -21.09 17.33 27.61
CA ASP A 47 -21.31 17.10 29.03
C ASP A 47 -21.32 18.41 29.85
N SER A 48 -21.56 18.31 31.16
CA SER A 48 -21.60 19.46 32.08
C SER A 48 -20.29 20.25 32.17
N THR A 49 -19.17 19.70 31.69
CA THR A 49 -17.86 20.37 31.63
C THR A 49 -17.62 21.07 30.29
N GLY A 50 -18.49 20.86 29.30
CA GLY A 50 -18.34 21.33 27.93
C GLY A 50 -17.45 20.42 27.06
N ALA A 51 -17.09 19.23 27.54
CA ALA A 51 -16.41 18.23 26.73
C ALA A 51 -17.43 17.49 25.85
N ALA A 52 -16.98 16.96 24.70
CA ALA A 52 -17.80 16.14 23.81
C ALA A 52 -17.36 14.67 23.92
N PRO A 53 -17.78 13.93 24.96
CA PRO A 53 -17.42 12.53 25.12
C PRO A 53 -18.29 11.63 24.24
N ASP A 54 -17.85 10.39 24.02
CA ASP A 54 -18.72 9.34 23.50
C ASP A 54 -19.90 9.12 24.45
N TRP A 55 -21.02 8.65 23.90
CA TRP A 55 -22.25 8.53 24.68
C TRP A 55 -23.15 7.42 24.17
N ILE A 56 -23.97 6.94 25.10
CA ILE A 56 -25.00 5.92 24.93
C ILE A 56 -26.32 6.53 25.37
N GLU A 57 -27.36 6.38 24.57
CA GLU A 57 -28.71 6.74 24.94
C GLU A 57 -29.57 5.52 25.19
N LEU A 58 -30.26 5.53 26.33
CA LEU A 58 -31.32 4.59 26.65
C LEU A 58 -32.69 5.23 26.45
N TYR A 59 -33.66 4.44 25.99
CA TYR A 59 -35.04 4.87 25.80
C TYR A 59 -36.02 3.95 26.52
N ASN A 60 -37.03 4.54 27.14
CA ASN A 60 -38.14 3.80 27.73
C ASN A 60 -39.39 3.90 26.82
N PRO A 61 -39.65 2.92 25.94
CA PRO A 61 -40.86 2.91 25.10
C PRO A 61 -42.14 2.60 25.89
N GLY A 62 -42.01 2.22 27.17
CA GLY A 62 -43.11 1.86 28.04
C GLY A 62 -43.98 3.04 28.47
N SER A 63 -45.16 2.74 28.99
CA SER A 63 -46.12 3.74 29.47
C SER A 63 -45.96 4.09 30.96
N VAL A 64 -44.93 3.56 31.63
CA VAL A 64 -44.64 3.79 33.06
C VAL A 64 -43.13 4.02 33.26
N PRO A 65 -42.72 4.81 34.27
CA PRO A 65 -41.31 4.95 34.62
C PRO A 65 -40.66 3.61 35.00
N VAL A 66 -39.38 3.46 34.68
CA VAL A 66 -38.56 2.28 35.03
C VAL A 66 -37.43 2.72 35.96
N GLU A 67 -37.33 2.05 37.11
CA GLU A 67 -36.20 2.17 38.03
C GLU A 67 -35.02 1.34 37.50
N LEU A 68 -33.87 1.98 37.36
CA LEU A 68 -32.66 1.40 36.76
C LEU A 68 -31.68 0.86 37.80
N ALA A 69 -31.94 0.98 39.09
CA ALA A 69 -31.03 0.50 40.12
C ALA A 69 -30.64 -0.98 39.90
N GLY A 70 -29.34 -1.23 39.75
CA GLY A 70 -28.80 -2.57 39.49
C GLY A 70 -28.73 -3.00 38.02
N TYR A 71 -29.41 -2.29 37.09
CA TYR A 71 -29.19 -2.50 35.65
C TYR A 71 -27.76 -2.11 35.27
N GLY A 72 -27.23 -2.66 34.20
CA GLY A 72 -25.85 -2.39 33.80
C GLY A 72 -25.57 -2.31 32.31
N LEU A 73 -24.43 -1.72 31.98
CA LEU A 73 -23.89 -1.56 30.63
C LEU A 73 -22.49 -2.19 30.53
N SER A 74 -22.16 -2.78 29.38
CA SER A 74 -20.85 -3.36 29.11
C SER A 74 -20.50 -3.31 27.62
N ASP A 75 -19.22 -3.09 27.30
CA ASP A 75 -18.62 -3.23 25.96
C ASP A 75 -18.26 -4.69 25.61
N THR A 76 -18.44 -5.61 26.56
CA THR A 76 -18.13 -7.03 26.42
C THR A 76 -19.24 -7.91 26.99
N PRO A 77 -19.59 -9.04 26.35
CA PRO A 77 -20.57 -9.98 26.89
C PRO A 77 -20.13 -10.54 28.26
N GLY A 78 -20.97 -10.44 29.28
CA GLY A 78 -20.66 -10.95 30.62
C GLY A 78 -21.21 -10.05 31.73
N GLN A 79 -20.43 -9.89 32.81
CA GLN A 79 -20.79 -9.01 33.93
C GLN A 79 -20.78 -7.54 33.48
N PRO A 80 -21.73 -6.71 33.96
CA PRO A 80 -21.78 -5.31 33.58
C PRO A 80 -20.54 -4.56 34.07
N ALA A 81 -19.90 -3.81 33.17
CA ALA A 81 -18.78 -2.92 33.49
C ALA A 81 -19.24 -1.66 34.24
N PHE A 82 -20.48 -1.22 34.00
CA PHE A 82 -21.17 -0.14 34.69
C PHE A 82 -22.48 -0.63 35.29
N THR A 83 -22.83 -0.18 36.49
CA THR A 83 -24.13 -0.47 37.12
C THR A 83 -24.77 0.83 37.60
N PHE A 84 -26.06 1.02 37.27
CA PHE A 84 -26.82 2.19 37.69
C PHE A 84 -27.05 2.18 39.22
N PRO A 85 -26.85 3.32 39.90
CA PRO A 85 -27.00 3.43 41.34
C PRO A 85 -28.48 3.43 41.79
N GLU A 86 -28.72 3.30 43.10
CA GLU A 86 -30.06 3.52 43.67
C GLU A 86 -30.59 4.91 43.32
N GLY A 87 -31.88 4.97 42.95
CA GLY A 87 -32.56 6.22 42.57
C GLY A 87 -32.38 6.63 41.11
N ALA A 88 -31.63 5.87 40.30
CA ALA A 88 -31.63 6.05 38.85
C ALA A 88 -32.96 5.58 38.26
N SER A 89 -33.60 6.42 37.45
CA SER A 89 -34.88 6.10 36.80
C SER A 89 -34.99 6.77 35.44
N ILE A 90 -35.76 6.17 34.53
CA ILE A 90 -36.14 6.75 33.24
C ILE A 90 -37.67 6.80 33.13
N GLY A 91 -38.23 8.00 32.91
CA GLY A 91 -39.67 8.18 32.78
C GLY A 91 -40.24 7.51 31.53
N ALA A 92 -41.57 7.39 31.48
CA ALA A 92 -42.26 6.84 30.31
C ALA A 92 -42.05 7.73 29.08
N GLY A 93 -41.50 7.18 28.00
CA GLY A 93 -41.18 7.93 26.78
C GLY A 93 -40.00 8.89 26.91
N GLU A 94 -39.23 8.83 28.00
CA GLU A 94 -38.03 9.64 28.20
C GLU A 94 -36.77 8.95 27.67
N TYR A 95 -35.71 9.75 27.51
CA TYR A 95 -34.38 9.34 27.07
C TYR A 95 -33.38 9.61 28.18
N LEU A 96 -32.38 8.74 28.32
CA LEU A 96 -31.29 8.91 29.28
C LEU A 96 -29.94 8.75 28.60
N ILE A 97 -29.15 9.84 28.61
CA ILE A 97 -27.77 9.83 28.13
C ILE A 97 -26.84 9.30 29.23
N VAL A 98 -25.99 8.36 28.87
CA VAL A 98 -24.88 7.82 29.67
C VAL A 98 -23.59 8.12 28.92
N ILE A 99 -22.65 8.78 29.58
CA ILE A 99 -21.34 9.12 29.00
C ILE A 99 -20.46 7.87 28.99
N ALA A 100 -19.88 7.57 27.83
CA ALA A 100 -19.00 6.43 27.61
C ALA A 100 -17.53 6.87 27.66
N ASP A 101 -16.97 6.99 28.86
CA ASP A 101 -15.57 7.31 29.07
C ASP A 101 -14.99 6.62 30.32
N LYS A 102 -13.70 6.83 30.59
CA LYS A 102 -13.01 6.30 31.78
C LYS A 102 -13.25 7.11 33.06
N GLY A 103 -14.23 8.02 33.06
CA GLY A 103 -14.56 8.88 34.18
C GLY A 103 -15.50 8.20 35.19
N GLU A 104 -15.67 8.84 36.35
CA GLU A 104 -16.64 8.42 37.36
C GLU A 104 -17.95 9.22 37.24
N SER A 105 -19.07 8.58 37.55
CA SER A 105 -20.38 9.24 37.58
C SER A 105 -20.39 10.37 38.62
N SER A 106 -21.01 11.51 38.29
CA SER A 106 -21.13 12.65 39.22
C SER A 106 -22.50 13.30 39.14
N GLY A 107 -23.18 13.43 40.29
CA GLY A 107 -24.53 14.00 40.34
C GLY A 107 -25.52 13.22 39.49
N SER A 108 -26.16 13.87 38.53
CA SER A 108 -27.11 13.28 37.58
C SER A 108 -26.49 12.81 36.26
N GLU A 109 -25.17 12.94 36.08
CA GLU A 109 -24.46 12.45 34.90
C GLU A 109 -23.86 11.07 35.17
N TYR A 110 -24.39 10.07 34.49
CA TYR A 110 -23.86 8.70 34.54
C TYR A 110 -22.69 8.56 33.57
N ARG A 111 -21.58 8.02 34.08
CA ARG A 111 -20.39 7.67 33.30
C ARG A 111 -20.10 6.18 33.46
N THR A 112 -19.86 5.50 32.35
CA THR A 112 -19.70 4.04 32.30
C THR A 112 -18.39 3.53 32.92
N GLY A 113 -17.33 4.35 32.95
CA GLY A 113 -15.99 3.91 33.32
C GLY A 113 -15.23 3.18 32.19
N PHE A 114 -15.83 3.05 31.00
CA PHE A 114 -15.22 2.53 29.78
C PHE A 114 -15.59 3.39 28.56
N GLY A 115 -14.68 3.51 27.60
CA GLY A 115 -14.97 4.18 26.31
C GLY A 115 -15.42 3.18 25.25
N LEU A 116 -16.01 3.66 24.17
CA LEU A 116 -16.42 2.82 23.04
C LEU A 116 -15.37 2.85 21.93
N SER A 117 -15.24 1.73 21.21
CA SER A 117 -14.30 1.62 20.09
C SER A 117 -14.84 2.31 18.83
N LYS A 118 -14.05 3.26 18.29
CA LYS A 118 -14.31 3.90 16.99
C LYS A 118 -14.33 2.94 15.79
N SER A 119 -13.78 1.73 15.94
CA SER A 119 -13.73 0.70 14.88
C SER A 119 -14.94 -0.24 14.92
N GLY A 120 -15.95 0.09 15.72
CA GLY A 120 -17.06 -0.79 16.06
C GLY A 120 -16.85 -1.48 17.39
N ASP A 121 -17.97 -1.83 18.03
CA ASP A 121 -18.01 -2.36 19.39
C ASP A 121 -19.27 -3.20 19.62
N THR A 122 -19.32 -3.95 20.71
CA THR A 122 -20.57 -4.56 21.19
C THR A 122 -21.04 -3.81 22.42
N LEU A 123 -22.29 -3.37 22.47
CA LEU A 123 -22.87 -2.80 23.68
C LEU A 123 -24.01 -3.66 24.19
N VAL A 124 -23.93 -4.03 25.46
CA VAL A 124 -24.92 -4.88 26.14
C VAL A 124 -25.57 -4.09 27.27
N PHE A 125 -26.91 -4.07 27.31
CA PHE A 125 -27.70 -3.58 28.44
C PHE A 125 -28.27 -4.78 29.21
N THR A 126 -28.10 -4.78 30.52
CA THR A 126 -28.40 -5.94 31.39
C THR A 126 -29.36 -5.60 32.52
N ASP A 127 -30.19 -6.57 32.91
CA ASP A 127 -31.05 -6.51 34.10
C ASP A 127 -30.22 -6.63 35.41
N PRO A 128 -30.82 -6.39 36.59
CA PRO A 128 -30.14 -6.54 37.88
C PRO A 128 -29.66 -7.95 38.23
N SER A 129 -30.09 -8.98 37.48
CA SER A 129 -29.61 -10.36 37.61
C SER A 129 -28.44 -10.66 36.67
N GLY A 130 -28.05 -9.70 35.82
CA GLY A 130 -26.98 -9.82 34.82
C GLY A 130 -27.41 -10.44 33.49
N ASN A 131 -28.71 -10.60 33.23
CA ASN A 131 -29.20 -11.09 31.93
C ASN A 131 -29.23 -9.94 30.92
N ALA A 132 -28.86 -10.21 29.66
CA ALA A 132 -28.94 -9.22 28.60
C ALA A 132 -30.41 -8.93 28.22
N GLU A 133 -30.82 -7.67 28.39
CA GLU A 133 -32.12 -7.13 27.97
C GLU A 133 -32.04 -6.61 26.53
N ASP A 134 -30.89 -6.02 26.16
CA ASP A 134 -30.65 -5.52 24.81
C ASP A 134 -29.17 -5.65 24.44
N THR A 135 -28.89 -5.82 23.15
CA THR A 135 -27.52 -5.93 22.64
C THR A 135 -27.45 -5.34 21.25
N VAL A 136 -26.50 -4.43 21.04
CA VAL A 136 -26.22 -3.83 19.73
C VAL A 136 -24.79 -4.12 19.30
N GLN A 137 -24.64 -4.52 18.05
CA GLN A 137 -23.35 -4.58 17.36
C GLN A 137 -23.16 -3.25 16.64
N ILE A 138 -22.28 -2.42 17.15
CA ILE A 138 -22.03 -1.07 16.65
C ILE A 138 -21.00 -1.17 15.53
N PRO A 139 -21.28 -0.66 14.31
CA PRO A 139 -20.30 -0.62 13.24
C PRO A 139 -19.23 0.44 13.52
N ALA A 140 -18.19 0.52 12.68
CA ALA A 140 -17.32 1.69 12.69
C ALA A 140 -18.14 2.93 12.30
N LEU A 141 -18.12 3.96 13.14
CA LEU A 141 -18.81 5.23 12.91
C LEU A 141 -17.79 6.33 12.69
N SER A 142 -18.08 7.33 11.86
CA SER A 142 -17.27 8.54 11.68
C SER A 142 -17.53 9.58 12.79
N GLU A 143 -16.75 10.68 12.81
CA GLU A 143 -16.95 11.78 13.77
C GLU A 143 -18.36 12.39 13.63
N ASP A 144 -19.03 12.65 14.76
CA ASP A 144 -20.39 13.22 14.85
C ASP A 144 -21.46 12.43 14.06
N VAL A 145 -21.30 11.10 14.02
CA VAL A 145 -22.27 10.16 13.45
C VAL A 145 -22.62 9.12 14.51
N SER A 146 -23.92 8.83 14.66
CA SER A 146 -24.45 7.89 15.63
C SER A 146 -25.02 6.64 14.97
N TYR A 147 -25.18 5.58 15.76
CA TYR A 147 -25.92 4.37 15.41
C TYR A 147 -27.19 4.32 16.24
N GLY A 148 -28.32 4.63 15.62
CA GLY A 148 -29.61 4.83 16.28
C GLY A 148 -30.66 3.81 15.88
N ARG A 149 -31.49 3.43 16.85
CA ARG A 149 -32.65 2.56 16.71
C ARG A 149 -33.78 3.35 16.03
N SER A 150 -34.13 2.95 14.81
CA SER A 150 -35.23 3.50 14.04
C SER A 150 -36.60 3.10 14.61
N PRO A 151 -37.70 3.79 14.24
CA PRO A 151 -39.05 3.45 14.70
C PRO A 151 -39.53 2.02 14.39
N ASP A 152 -38.90 1.33 13.43
CA ASP A 152 -39.17 -0.08 13.12
C ASP A 152 -38.38 -1.07 14.00
N GLY A 153 -37.56 -0.54 14.92
CA GLY A 153 -36.73 -1.30 15.87
C GLY A 153 -35.36 -1.69 15.35
N SER A 154 -35.04 -1.46 14.07
CA SER A 154 -33.71 -1.71 13.49
C SER A 154 -32.71 -0.61 13.82
N PHE A 155 -31.41 -0.90 13.85
CA PHE A 155 -30.38 0.14 14.02
C PHE A 155 -29.80 0.58 12.68
N THR A 156 -29.60 1.89 12.52
CA THR A 156 -29.01 2.50 11.33
C THR A 156 -28.03 3.61 11.69
N VAL A 157 -27.11 3.89 10.79
CA VAL A 157 -26.20 5.04 10.90
C VAL A 157 -27.01 6.31 10.62
N MET A 158 -26.91 7.32 11.49
CA MET A 158 -27.71 8.55 11.40
C MET A 158 -27.00 9.77 12.00
N THR A 159 -27.62 10.94 11.85
CA THR A 159 -27.19 12.16 12.54
C THR A 159 -27.55 12.05 14.03
N PRO A 160 -26.62 12.39 14.96
CA PRO A 160 -26.87 12.43 16.40
C PRO A 160 -28.17 13.14 16.79
N SER A 161 -29.03 12.46 17.55
CA SER A 161 -30.30 13.01 18.06
C SER A 161 -30.46 12.95 19.60
N PRO A 162 -29.42 13.28 20.39
CA PRO A 162 -29.43 13.06 21.83
C PRO A 162 -30.59 13.77 22.53
N GLY A 163 -31.34 13.01 23.32
CA GLY A 163 -32.50 13.43 24.10
C GLY A 163 -33.78 13.59 23.29
N THR A 164 -33.80 13.17 22.02
CA THR A 164 -34.93 13.34 21.11
C THR A 164 -35.24 12.08 20.32
N VAL A 165 -36.34 12.08 19.55
CA VAL A 165 -36.73 10.92 18.76
C VAL A 165 -35.73 10.71 17.63
N ASN A 166 -35.24 9.48 17.48
CA ASN A 166 -34.47 9.07 16.31
C ASN A 166 -35.33 9.18 15.05
N ASP A 167 -34.95 10.06 14.12
CA ASP A 167 -35.52 10.06 12.78
C ASP A 167 -34.97 8.90 11.94
N ARG A 168 -35.71 8.48 10.92
CA ARG A 168 -35.21 7.46 9.99
C ARG A 168 -34.01 8.02 9.23
N ALA A 169 -32.95 7.23 9.07
CA ALA A 169 -31.86 7.60 8.17
C ALA A 169 -32.37 7.71 6.72
N ALA A 170 -31.78 8.63 5.96
CA ALA A 170 -32.06 8.73 4.53
C ALA A 170 -31.68 7.44 3.80
N SER A 171 -32.56 6.93 2.93
CA SER A 171 -32.27 5.71 2.17
C SER A 171 -31.11 5.92 1.19
N VAL A 172 -30.11 5.03 1.21
CA VAL A 172 -28.95 5.12 0.32
C VAL A 172 -29.37 4.93 -1.15
N PRO A 173 -28.98 5.83 -2.09
CA PRO A 173 -29.27 5.66 -3.50
C PRO A 173 -28.72 4.34 -4.08
N VAL A 174 -29.54 3.59 -4.80
CA VAL A 174 -29.13 2.37 -5.50
C VAL A 174 -29.07 2.63 -7.00
N LEU A 175 -27.87 2.49 -7.57
CA LEU A 175 -27.63 2.71 -8.99
C LEU A 175 -27.97 1.45 -9.80
N SER A 176 -28.69 1.59 -10.91
CA SER A 176 -29.19 0.44 -11.68
C SER A 176 -28.13 -0.28 -12.53
N LEU A 177 -26.93 0.30 -12.65
CA LEU A 177 -25.78 -0.30 -13.33
C LEU A 177 -24.65 -0.45 -12.32
N ALA A 178 -23.92 -1.56 -12.39
CA ALA A 178 -22.68 -1.69 -11.63
C ALA A 178 -21.60 -0.76 -12.21
N PRO A 179 -20.72 -0.15 -11.41
CA PRO A 179 -19.56 0.57 -11.93
C PRO A 179 -18.67 -0.37 -12.76
N GLY A 180 -18.10 0.11 -13.86
CA GLY A 180 -17.29 -0.73 -14.75
C GLY A 180 -17.30 -0.30 -16.21
N PHE A 181 -16.90 -1.21 -17.08
CA PHE A 181 -16.71 -0.98 -18.52
C PHE A 181 -17.97 -1.38 -19.30
N TYR A 182 -18.42 -0.49 -20.18
CA TYR A 182 -19.60 -0.69 -21.01
C TYR A 182 -19.33 -0.27 -22.44
N PRO A 183 -19.60 -1.14 -23.44
CA PRO A 183 -19.55 -0.74 -24.83
C PRO A 183 -20.51 0.42 -25.10
N ALA A 184 -20.03 1.43 -25.81
CA ALA A 184 -20.86 2.57 -26.23
C ALA A 184 -22.01 2.07 -27.11
N GLN A 185 -23.26 2.32 -26.68
CA GLN A 185 -24.47 1.91 -27.37
C GLN A 185 -25.58 2.96 -27.19
N ASP A 186 -26.41 3.13 -28.22
CA ASP A 186 -27.53 4.07 -28.18
C ASP A 186 -28.55 3.66 -27.11
N GLY A 187 -28.98 4.64 -26.30
CA GLY A 187 -30.02 4.45 -25.30
C GLY A 187 -29.58 3.81 -23.98
N LEU A 188 -28.28 3.58 -23.76
CA LEU A 188 -27.77 3.22 -22.44
C LEU A 188 -28.07 4.35 -21.44
N SER A 189 -28.65 3.99 -20.30
CA SER A 189 -28.99 4.95 -19.25
C SER A 189 -28.89 4.33 -17.87
N LEU A 190 -28.62 5.18 -16.88
CA LEU A 190 -28.56 4.84 -15.47
C LEU A 190 -29.83 5.35 -14.78
N THR A 191 -30.45 4.50 -13.97
CA THR A 191 -31.53 4.89 -13.07
C THR A 191 -31.07 4.78 -11.62
N ILE A 192 -31.70 5.57 -10.74
CA ILE A 192 -31.40 5.60 -9.32
C ILE A 192 -32.68 5.25 -8.58
N ASP A 193 -32.65 4.15 -7.82
CA ASP A 193 -33.74 3.75 -6.93
C ASP A 193 -33.47 4.24 -5.51
N CYS A 194 -34.46 4.91 -4.93
CA CYS A 194 -34.37 5.51 -3.60
C CYS A 194 -35.76 5.94 -3.12
N THR A 195 -36.01 5.83 -1.81
CA THR A 195 -37.30 6.27 -1.23
C THR A 195 -37.35 7.76 -0.89
N ASP A 196 -36.18 8.37 -0.73
CA ASP A 196 -35.99 9.78 -0.40
C ASP A 196 -35.59 10.60 -1.65
N THR A 197 -35.51 11.93 -1.50
CA THR A 197 -35.16 12.81 -2.63
C THR A 197 -33.67 12.69 -2.93
N VAL A 198 -33.31 12.15 -4.09
CA VAL A 198 -31.90 12.00 -4.50
C VAL A 198 -31.36 13.29 -5.10
N TYR A 199 -30.19 13.70 -4.61
CA TYR A 199 -29.33 14.72 -5.20
C TYR A 199 -28.11 14.04 -5.82
N TYR A 200 -27.73 14.43 -7.03
CA TYR A 200 -26.57 13.86 -7.70
C TYR A 200 -25.76 14.90 -8.49
N THR A 201 -24.50 14.59 -8.73
CA THR A 201 -23.58 15.38 -9.53
C THR A 201 -22.89 14.51 -10.59
N LEU A 202 -22.51 15.13 -11.71
CA LEU A 202 -21.77 14.50 -12.82
C LEU A 202 -20.40 15.15 -13.06
N ASP A 203 -20.08 16.18 -12.27
CA ASP A 203 -18.84 16.96 -12.29
C ASP A 203 -17.95 16.62 -11.08
N SER A 204 -18.16 15.43 -10.49
CA SER A 204 -17.43 14.93 -9.31
C SER A 204 -17.57 15.78 -8.04
N SER A 205 -18.31 16.90 -8.04
CA SER A 205 -18.52 17.72 -6.84
C SER A 205 -19.40 17.00 -5.82
N ASP A 206 -19.31 17.38 -4.53
CA ASP A 206 -20.11 16.75 -3.48
C ASP A 206 -21.62 17.04 -3.66
N PRO A 207 -22.48 16.02 -3.85
CA PRO A 207 -23.91 16.22 -4.05
C PRO A 207 -24.66 16.79 -2.83
N VAL A 208 -24.05 16.75 -1.65
CA VAL A 208 -24.63 17.28 -0.40
C VAL A 208 -24.45 18.79 -0.31
N THR A 209 -23.28 19.29 -0.71
CA THR A 209 -22.86 20.68 -0.46
C THR A 209 -22.74 21.52 -1.74
N SER A 210 -22.61 20.90 -2.91
CA SER A 210 -22.36 21.60 -4.16
C SER A 210 -23.61 22.30 -4.71
N PRO A 211 -23.49 23.55 -5.21
CA PRO A 211 -24.57 24.21 -5.94
C PRO A 211 -24.85 23.60 -7.31
N THR A 212 -23.98 22.71 -7.83
CA THR A 212 -24.22 22.00 -9.10
C THR A 212 -25.03 20.71 -8.92
N ALA A 213 -25.35 20.33 -7.67
CA ALA A 213 -26.18 19.18 -7.37
C ALA A 213 -27.56 19.28 -8.02
N MET A 214 -27.94 18.22 -8.73
CA MET A 214 -29.21 18.09 -9.43
C MET A 214 -30.16 17.19 -8.64
N VAL A 215 -31.44 17.55 -8.57
CA VAL A 215 -32.46 16.64 -8.05
C VAL A 215 -32.77 15.58 -9.11
N TYR A 216 -32.63 14.32 -8.73
CA TYR A 216 -32.93 13.19 -9.61
C TYR A 216 -34.40 13.21 -10.03
N SER A 217 -34.65 13.21 -11.33
CA SER A 217 -35.99 13.30 -11.91
C SER A 217 -36.23 12.37 -13.11
N GLY A 218 -35.21 11.60 -13.51
CA GLY A 218 -35.29 10.68 -14.64
C GLY A 218 -33.95 10.01 -14.94
N ALA A 219 -33.95 9.06 -15.87
CA ALA A 219 -32.76 8.32 -16.25
C ALA A 219 -31.62 9.24 -16.73
N ILE A 220 -30.39 8.94 -16.31
CA ILE A 220 -29.16 9.65 -16.69
C ILE A 220 -28.62 8.98 -17.96
N PRO A 221 -28.49 9.71 -19.09
CA PRO A 221 -27.90 9.14 -20.30
C PRO A 221 -26.42 8.77 -20.09
N MET A 222 -26.04 7.59 -20.57
CA MET A 222 -24.66 7.09 -20.49
C MET A 222 -24.12 6.92 -21.92
N TYR A 223 -23.08 7.67 -22.28
CA TYR A 223 -22.53 7.70 -23.63
C TYR A 223 -21.02 7.96 -23.59
N ASP A 224 -20.33 7.76 -24.72
CA ASP A 224 -18.89 8.06 -24.82
C ASP A 224 -18.62 9.56 -24.75
N ARG A 225 -18.00 9.98 -23.64
CA ARG A 225 -17.64 11.36 -23.32
C ARG A 225 -16.27 11.77 -23.87
N SER A 226 -15.56 10.90 -24.58
CA SER A 226 -14.21 11.18 -25.09
C SER A 226 -14.14 12.39 -26.04
N GLN A 227 -15.27 12.80 -26.62
CA GLN A 227 -15.36 13.97 -27.51
C GLN A 227 -15.73 15.28 -26.79
N GLU A 228 -15.92 15.24 -25.47
CA GLU A 228 -16.15 16.44 -24.65
C GLU A 228 -14.85 17.19 -24.38
N GLU A 229 -14.96 18.49 -24.15
CA GLU A 229 -13.83 19.34 -23.76
C GLU A 229 -13.26 18.91 -22.40
N ASN A 230 -11.96 19.10 -22.20
CA ASN A 230 -11.33 18.83 -20.92
C ASN A 230 -11.74 19.89 -19.89
N VAL A 231 -12.17 19.44 -18.71
CA VAL A 231 -12.67 20.27 -17.62
C VAL A 231 -11.55 20.60 -16.64
N TYR A 232 -10.78 19.59 -16.22
CA TYR A 232 -9.77 19.73 -15.16
C TYR A 232 -8.36 19.76 -15.74
N SER A 233 -8.04 18.95 -16.74
CA SER A 233 -6.71 18.99 -17.34
C SER A 233 -6.43 20.20 -18.23
N LYS A 234 -7.35 21.17 -18.28
CA LYS A 234 -7.15 22.47 -18.92
C LYS A 234 -6.26 23.41 -18.08
N TYR A 235 -6.13 23.17 -16.78
CA TYR A 235 -5.26 23.97 -15.93
C TYR A 235 -3.81 23.84 -16.42
N GLN A 236 -3.10 24.95 -16.44
CA GLN A 236 -1.78 25.08 -17.03
C GLN A 236 -0.94 26.10 -16.24
N HIS A 237 0.23 26.44 -16.75
CA HIS A 237 0.97 27.58 -16.23
C HIS A 237 0.28 28.90 -16.60
N GLU A 238 0.04 29.74 -15.60
CA GLU A 238 -0.47 31.10 -15.79
C GLU A 238 0.26 32.09 -14.87
N ASP A 239 0.89 33.11 -15.47
CA ASP A 239 1.61 34.15 -14.73
C ASP A 239 0.68 34.86 -13.75
N ASN A 240 1.05 34.86 -12.46
CA ASN A 240 0.32 35.50 -11.36
C ASN A 240 -1.13 35.00 -11.16
N SER A 241 -1.39 33.74 -11.50
CA SER A 241 -2.66 33.07 -11.23
C SER A 241 -2.50 32.12 -10.04
N PRO A 242 -3.44 32.09 -9.07
CA PRO A 242 -3.41 31.11 -7.99
C PRO A 242 -3.81 29.71 -8.50
N TYR A 243 -4.34 29.61 -9.71
CA TYR A 243 -4.76 28.35 -10.34
C TYR A 243 -3.66 27.72 -11.21
N SER A 244 -2.47 28.32 -11.25
CA SER A 244 -1.35 27.78 -11.99
C SER A 244 -0.91 26.44 -11.39
N ILE A 245 -0.76 25.39 -12.21
CA ILE A 245 -0.36 24.05 -11.74
C ILE A 245 1.16 23.85 -11.69
N THR A 246 1.90 24.82 -12.22
CA THR A 246 3.37 24.90 -12.18
C THR A 246 3.80 26.34 -11.87
N LEU A 247 5.01 26.57 -11.36
CA LEU A 247 5.47 27.92 -11.00
C LEU A 247 6.08 28.72 -12.15
N LEU A 248 7.25 28.33 -12.68
CA LEU A 248 7.96 29.01 -13.78
C LEU A 248 8.05 28.12 -15.04
N THR A 249 7.93 26.81 -14.88
CA THR A 249 7.82 25.86 -15.99
C THR A 249 6.54 26.14 -16.76
N ARG A 250 6.67 26.66 -17.99
CA ARG A 250 5.57 27.14 -18.84
C ARG A 250 4.79 26.01 -19.53
N PHE A 251 4.33 25.04 -18.75
CA PHE A 251 3.44 23.99 -19.26
C PHE A 251 2.17 24.62 -19.84
N THR A 252 1.80 24.23 -21.05
CA THR A 252 0.56 24.62 -21.72
C THR A 252 -0.32 23.39 -21.82
N ALA A 253 -1.59 23.48 -21.44
CA ALA A 253 -2.49 22.33 -21.49
C ALA A 253 -2.72 21.86 -22.94
N SER A 254 -2.96 20.57 -23.11
CA SER A 254 -3.27 20.01 -24.42
C SER A 254 -4.70 20.35 -24.83
N ASN A 255 -4.88 20.79 -26.08
CA ASN A 255 -6.20 20.98 -26.70
C ASN A 255 -6.76 19.67 -27.27
N ALA A 256 -5.99 18.57 -27.22
CA ALA A 256 -6.48 17.26 -27.60
C ALA A 256 -7.59 16.81 -26.63
N LYS A 257 -8.57 16.10 -27.18
CA LYS A 257 -9.63 15.47 -26.38
C LYS A 257 -9.16 14.09 -25.95
N PHE A 258 -9.38 13.80 -24.68
CA PHE A 258 -8.98 12.54 -24.07
C PHE A 258 -10.19 11.77 -23.57
N ASP A 259 -9.97 10.47 -23.39
CA ASP A 259 -10.94 9.54 -22.87
C ASP A 259 -11.46 9.98 -21.50
N LYS A 260 -12.77 9.84 -21.31
CA LYS A 260 -13.47 10.26 -20.10
C LYS A 260 -14.43 9.18 -19.64
N ALA A 261 -14.49 8.97 -18.34
CA ALA A 261 -15.50 8.20 -17.67
C ALA A 261 -16.65 9.11 -17.22
N THR A 262 -17.83 8.51 -17.05
CA THR A 262 -18.94 9.15 -16.35
C THR A 262 -18.81 8.85 -14.87
N VAL A 263 -18.65 9.89 -14.06
CA VAL A 263 -18.68 9.79 -12.59
C VAL A 263 -20.06 10.22 -12.13
N VAL A 264 -20.71 9.40 -11.31
CA VAL A 264 -21.97 9.73 -10.65
C VAL A 264 -21.74 9.71 -9.16
N ARG A 265 -21.91 10.87 -8.51
CA ARG A 265 -21.98 10.96 -7.04
C ARG A 265 -23.42 11.26 -6.65
N ALA A 266 -24.00 10.49 -5.74
CA ALA A 266 -25.39 10.64 -5.33
C ALA A 266 -25.57 10.48 -3.83
N ALA A 267 -26.43 11.31 -3.23
CA ALA A 267 -26.89 11.17 -1.85
C ALA A 267 -28.38 11.49 -1.79
N ALA A 268 -29.11 10.79 -0.93
CA ALA A 268 -30.53 11.04 -0.72
C ALA A 268 -30.73 11.96 0.49
N LYS A 269 -31.71 12.85 0.40
CA LYS A 269 -32.12 13.72 1.49
C LYS A 269 -33.46 13.29 2.06
N SER A 270 -33.43 12.92 3.34
CA SER A 270 -34.59 12.56 4.13
C SER A 270 -35.50 13.77 4.41
N ALA A 271 -36.72 13.52 4.90
CA ALA A 271 -37.71 14.54 5.21
C ALA A 271 -37.30 15.49 6.36
N ASP A 272 -36.47 15.02 7.29
CA ASP A 272 -35.83 15.81 8.36
C ASP A 272 -34.70 16.73 7.84
N GLY A 273 -34.24 16.50 6.62
CA GLY A 273 -33.15 17.20 5.97
C GLY A 273 -31.77 16.55 6.11
N SER A 274 -31.65 15.39 6.75
CA SER A 274 -30.41 14.60 6.81
C SER A 274 -30.11 13.96 5.46
N PHE A 275 -28.82 13.77 5.16
CA PHE A 275 -28.36 13.13 3.93
C PHE A 275 -27.86 11.70 4.20
N SER A 276 -28.07 10.81 3.25
CA SER A 276 -27.42 9.50 3.21
C SER A 276 -25.91 9.67 3.00
N PRO A 277 -25.09 8.63 3.27
CA PRO A 277 -23.75 8.55 2.70
C PRO A 277 -23.77 8.78 1.19
N VAL A 278 -22.69 9.38 0.67
CA VAL A 278 -22.52 9.62 -0.77
C VAL A 278 -22.11 8.32 -1.45
N VAL A 279 -22.89 7.90 -2.43
CA VAL A 279 -22.51 6.82 -3.35
C VAL A 279 -21.71 7.42 -4.49
N THR A 280 -20.49 6.93 -4.72
CA THR A 280 -19.63 7.32 -5.85
C THR A 280 -19.45 6.13 -6.79
N ALA A 281 -19.72 6.33 -8.08
CA ALA A 281 -19.60 5.30 -9.10
C ALA A 281 -18.99 5.83 -10.39
N THR A 282 -18.09 5.05 -10.99
CA THR A 282 -17.41 5.40 -12.25
C THR A 282 -17.77 4.40 -13.35
N TYR A 283 -18.14 4.92 -14.51
CA TYR A 283 -18.56 4.15 -15.68
C TYR A 283 -17.73 4.51 -16.92
N PHE A 284 -17.08 3.53 -17.51
CA PHE A 284 -16.29 3.70 -18.73
C PHE A 284 -17.14 3.31 -19.93
N ILE A 285 -17.74 4.30 -20.58
CA ILE A 285 -18.60 4.09 -21.76
C ILE A 285 -17.80 4.42 -23.00
N MET A 286 -17.31 3.41 -23.72
CA MET A 286 -16.37 3.63 -24.83
C MET A 286 -16.56 2.59 -25.93
N PRO A 287 -16.05 2.85 -27.16
CA PRO A 287 -15.85 1.82 -28.17
C PRO A 287 -15.04 0.63 -27.63
N GLN A 288 -15.33 -0.57 -28.14
CA GLN A 288 -14.74 -1.82 -27.62
C GLN A 288 -13.22 -1.83 -27.65
N ASP A 289 -12.59 -1.28 -28.69
CA ASP A 289 -11.14 -1.21 -28.83
C ASP A 289 -10.47 -0.40 -27.71
N LYS A 290 -11.13 0.64 -27.20
CA LYS A 290 -10.66 1.39 -26.02
C LYS A 290 -10.85 0.60 -24.73
N LEU A 291 -11.97 -0.10 -24.58
CA LEU A 291 -12.19 -0.96 -23.41
C LEU A 291 -11.14 -2.07 -23.34
N ASP A 292 -10.82 -2.68 -24.48
CA ASP A 292 -9.77 -3.69 -24.60
C ASP A 292 -8.41 -3.11 -24.19
N TYR A 293 -8.07 -1.90 -24.67
CA TYR A 293 -6.85 -1.17 -24.27
C TYR A 293 -6.73 -1.00 -22.75
N TYR A 294 -7.82 -0.67 -22.06
CA TYR A 294 -7.83 -0.51 -20.61
C TYR A 294 -7.99 -1.82 -19.83
N SER A 295 -8.44 -2.90 -20.45
CA SER A 295 -8.65 -4.19 -19.79
C SER A 295 -7.34 -4.94 -19.48
N GLU A 296 -6.26 -4.60 -20.19
CA GLU A 296 -4.93 -5.21 -20.07
C GLU A 296 -4.06 -4.62 -18.94
N ILE A 297 -4.54 -3.57 -18.26
CA ILE A 297 -3.84 -2.90 -17.16
C ILE A 297 -4.85 -2.50 -16.07
N PRO A 298 -4.50 -2.54 -14.77
CA PRO A 298 -5.36 -1.95 -13.74
C PRO A 298 -5.73 -0.49 -14.06
N VAL A 299 -6.99 -0.12 -13.82
CA VAL A 299 -7.45 1.27 -13.91
C VAL A 299 -7.81 1.77 -12.52
N VAL A 300 -7.26 2.92 -12.14
CA VAL A 300 -7.62 3.59 -10.89
C VAL A 300 -8.47 4.80 -11.22
N SER A 301 -9.69 4.86 -10.68
CA SER A 301 -10.53 6.05 -10.66
C SER A 301 -10.35 6.75 -9.32
N LEU A 302 -9.75 7.94 -9.33
CA LEU A 302 -9.61 8.80 -8.17
C LEU A 302 -10.63 9.94 -8.30
N VAL A 303 -11.66 9.94 -7.45
CA VAL A 303 -12.76 10.92 -7.48
C VAL A 303 -12.74 11.74 -6.20
N THR A 304 -12.72 13.05 -6.32
CA THR A 304 -12.80 13.98 -5.20
C THR A 304 -13.67 15.17 -5.59
N ASP A 305 -14.06 15.99 -4.62
CA ASP A 305 -14.61 17.29 -4.96
C ASP A 305 -13.53 18.10 -5.70
N PRO A 306 -13.76 18.62 -6.92
CA PRO A 306 -12.72 19.29 -7.69
C PRO A 306 -12.07 20.48 -6.97
N SER A 307 -12.77 21.11 -6.02
CA SER A 307 -12.21 22.17 -5.18
C SER A 307 -11.05 21.67 -4.29
N ASN A 308 -11.01 20.38 -3.94
CA ASN A 308 -9.90 19.79 -3.21
C ASN A 308 -8.60 19.79 -4.01
N LEU A 309 -8.69 19.81 -5.34
CA LEU A 309 -7.55 19.85 -6.25
C LEU A 309 -7.24 21.28 -6.74
N PHE A 310 -8.27 22.04 -7.12
CA PHE A 310 -8.09 23.26 -7.92
C PHE A 310 -8.60 24.55 -7.26
N ASP A 311 -9.11 24.50 -6.04
CA ASP A 311 -9.42 25.74 -5.31
C ASP A 311 -8.16 26.54 -4.97
N LYS A 312 -8.25 27.87 -4.98
CA LYS A 312 -7.08 28.72 -4.73
C LYS A 312 -6.55 28.62 -3.29
N ASP A 313 -7.39 28.34 -2.31
CA ASP A 313 -7.03 28.36 -0.89
C ASP A 313 -6.74 26.95 -0.37
N LYS A 314 -7.50 25.93 -0.81
CA LYS A 314 -7.32 24.54 -0.37
C LYS A 314 -6.88 23.55 -1.45
N GLY A 315 -6.87 23.94 -2.72
CA GLY A 315 -6.57 23.04 -3.83
C GLY A 315 -5.12 22.55 -3.81
N ILE A 316 -4.92 21.23 -3.67
CA ILE A 316 -3.57 20.65 -3.54
C ILE A 316 -2.79 20.60 -4.86
N TYR A 317 -3.44 20.87 -6.00
CA TYR A 317 -2.86 20.72 -7.33
C TYR A 317 -2.35 22.02 -7.94
N VAL A 318 -2.74 23.17 -7.38
CA VAL A 318 -2.42 24.52 -7.88
C VAL A 318 -1.36 25.20 -7.02
N CYS A 319 -0.82 26.35 -7.43
CA CYS A 319 0.12 27.11 -6.61
C CYS A 319 -0.57 27.86 -5.46
N GLY A 320 -1.85 28.22 -5.64
CA GLY A 320 -2.72 28.78 -4.63
C GLY A 320 -2.47 30.25 -4.28
N GLN A 321 -3.37 30.79 -3.46
CA GLN A 321 -3.33 32.19 -3.03
C GLN A 321 -2.09 32.48 -2.17
N GLN A 322 -1.67 31.54 -1.31
CA GLN A 322 -0.47 31.70 -0.48
C GLN A 322 0.80 31.95 -1.31
N TYR A 323 0.90 31.40 -2.53
CA TYR A 323 2.05 31.66 -3.39
C TYR A 323 2.07 33.12 -3.86
N LEU A 324 0.91 33.67 -4.21
CA LEU A 324 0.78 35.07 -4.62
C LEU A 324 1.01 36.04 -3.45
N ASP A 325 0.55 35.67 -2.27
CA ASP A 325 0.75 36.43 -1.04
C ASP A 325 2.24 36.45 -0.66
N TRP A 326 2.93 35.30 -0.75
CA TRP A 326 4.38 35.20 -0.58
C TRP A 326 5.13 36.06 -1.60
N LYS A 327 4.77 35.98 -2.90
CA LYS A 327 5.37 36.84 -3.95
C LYS A 327 5.21 38.34 -3.69
N SER A 328 4.14 38.71 -2.98
CA SER A 328 3.84 40.10 -2.61
C SER A 328 4.44 40.51 -1.26
N SER A 329 5.03 39.56 -0.53
CA SER A 329 5.61 39.77 0.80
C SER A 329 7.08 40.20 0.73
N PRO A 330 7.63 40.77 1.81
CA PRO A 330 9.07 41.03 1.94
C PRO A 330 9.96 39.76 1.90
N GLU A 331 9.38 38.58 2.08
CA GLU A 331 10.08 37.28 2.08
C GLU A 331 10.27 36.72 0.65
N TYR A 332 9.69 37.38 -0.36
CA TYR A 332 9.84 36.95 -1.74
C TYR A 332 11.31 37.00 -2.19
N ASN A 333 11.81 35.85 -2.63
CA ASN A 333 13.12 35.74 -3.26
C ASN A 333 12.96 35.36 -4.74
N PRO A 334 13.14 36.31 -5.69
CA PRO A 334 13.03 36.02 -7.12
C PRO A 334 14.15 35.13 -7.66
N GLN A 335 15.20 34.86 -6.88
CA GLN A 335 16.28 33.94 -7.24
C GLN A 335 16.03 32.51 -6.74
N LYS A 336 14.95 32.28 -5.98
CA LYS A 336 14.58 30.94 -5.49
C LYS A 336 14.21 30.06 -6.68
N SER A 337 14.68 28.82 -6.69
CA SER A 337 14.32 27.88 -7.75
C SER A 337 12.86 27.48 -7.57
N GLU A 338 12.11 27.35 -8.67
CA GLU A 338 10.74 26.81 -8.62
C GLU A 338 10.67 25.35 -8.15
N TRP A 339 11.82 24.66 -8.18
CA TRP A 339 11.95 23.26 -7.78
C TRP A 339 12.30 23.10 -6.30
N ASP A 340 12.57 24.20 -5.58
CA ASP A 340 12.86 24.16 -4.15
C ASP A 340 11.60 23.77 -3.37
N THR A 341 11.75 22.82 -2.45
CA THR A 341 10.59 22.16 -1.78
C THR A 341 9.91 23.02 -0.73
N ASP A 342 10.52 24.14 -0.37
CA ASP A 342 10.06 25.12 0.61
C ASP A 342 9.45 26.37 -0.06
N ASN A 343 9.08 26.29 -1.35
CA ASN A 343 8.22 27.29 -1.99
C ASN A 343 6.83 27.31 -1.33
N ALA A 344 6.26 28.50 -1.13
CA ALA A 344 4.98 28.72 -0.45
C ALA A 344 3.74 28.40 -1.30
N ALA A 345 3.79 27.33 -2.11
CA ALA A 345 2.72 26.95 -3.01
C ALA A 345 1.86 25.79 -2.45
N ASN A 346 0.56 25.81 -2.79
CA ASN A 346 -0.38 24.67 -2.80
C ASN A 346 0.28 23.30 -2.69
N PHE A 347 0.77 22.84 -3.83
CA PHE A 347 1.35 21.52 -4.00
C PHE A 347 2.63 21.25 -3.19
N PHE A 348 3.30 22.26 -2.63
CA PHE A 348 4.45 22.08 -1.72
C PHE A 348 4.07 21.93 -0.25
N SER A 349 2.82 22.22 0.10
CA SER A 349 2.33 22.11 1.47
C SER A 349 2.33 20.65 1.96
N LYS A 350 2.47 20.44 3.28
CA LYS A 350 2.65 19.13 3.93
C LYS A 350 1.64 18.98 5.07
N GLY A 351 1.68 17.90 5.84
CA GLY A 351 0.79 17.74 7.01
C GLY A 351 -0.62 17.22 6.69
N LYS A 352 -1.42 16.96 7.75
CA LYS A 352 -2.77 16.37 7.67
C LYS A 352 -3.81 17.41 7.20
N GLU A 353 -3.55 18.67 7.48
CA GLU A 353 -4.34 19.83 7.04
C GLU A 353 -4.33 20.03 5.52
N TRP A 354 -3.35 19.45 4.81
CA TRP A 354 -3.27 19.41 3.36
C TRP A 354 -3.71 18.07 2.75
N GLU A 355 -4.30 17.18 3.56
CA GLU A 355 -4.96 15.95 3.09
C GLU A 355 -6.39 16.26 2.62
N ARG A 356 -6.82 15.61 1.53
CA ARG A 356 -8.15 15.78 0.95
C ARG A 356 -8.84 14.44 0.84
N GLU A 357 -10.13 14.40 1.11
CA GLU A 357 -10.94 13.19 0.90
C GLU A 357 -11.04 12.88 -0.60
N ALA A 358 -10.98 11.59 -0.97
CA ALA A 358 -11.25 11.10 -2.30
C ALA A 358 -11.76 9.65 -2.23
N ASN A 359 -12.71 9.30 -3.09
CA ASN A 359 -13.03 7.92 -3.40
C ASN A 359 -11.97 7.35 -4.34
N VAL A 360 -11.39 6.19 -3.98
CA VAL A 360 -10.45 5.46 -4.82
C VAL A 360 -11.07 4.13 -5.21
N THR A 361 -11.25 3.95 -6.51
CA THR A 361 -11.79 2.72 -7.08
C THR A 361 -10.77 2.07 -8.01
N VAL A 362 -10.51 0.78 -7.83
CA VAL A 362 -9.64 -0.01 -8.70
C VAL A 362 -10.49 -0.92 -9.57
N PHE A 363 -10.21 -0.93 -10.88
CA PHE A 363 -10.81 -1.81 -11.86
C PHE A 363 -9.75 -2.75 -12.44
N ARG A 364 -10.08 -4.04 -12.59
CA ARG A 364 -9.27 -5.03 -13.29
C ARG A 364 -10.12 -5.75 -14.32
N SER A 365 -9.61 -5.89 -15.54
CA SER A 365 -10.34 -6.51 -16.65
C SER A 365 -11.74 -5.93 -16.89
N GLY A 366 -11.93 -4.64 -16.57
CA GLY A 366 -13.18 -3.91 -16.78
C GLY A 366 -14.22 -4.01 -15.66
N GLU A 367 -13.96 -4.79 -14.62
CA GLU A 367 -14.82 -4.93 -13.44
C GLU A 367 -14.28 -4.13 -12.26
N GLN A 368 -15.16 -3.64 -11.40
CA GLN A 368 -14.77 -2.99 -10.15
C GLN A 368 -14.32 -4.05 -9.13
N ASP A 369 -13.07 -3.96 -8.69
CA ASP A 369 -12.52 -4.87 -7.67
C ASP A 369 -12.74 -4.32 -6.25
N ILE A 370 -12.40 -3.05 -6.02
CA ILE A 370 -12.52 -2.39 -4.72
C ILE A 370 -12.82 -0.90 -4.89
N SER A 371 -13.61 -0.33 -3.98
CA SER A 371 -13.89 1.10 -3.87
C SER A 371 -13.87 1.50 -2.40
N GLN A 372 -13.17 2.58 -2.05
CA GLN A 372 -13.07 3.07 -0.68
C GLN A 372 -12.75 4.56 -0.64
N ASP A 373 -13.37 5.27 0.30
CA ASP A 373 -13.04 6.66 0.61
C ASP A 373 -11.76 6.75 1.46
N MET A 374 -10.83 7.57 1.00
CA MET A 374 -9.46 7.69 1.52
C MET A 374 -8.96 9.13 1.46
N GLY A 375 -7.87 9.42 2.17
CA GLY A 375 -7.19 10.71 2.10
C GLY A 375 -6.16 10.72 0.97
N ILE A 376 -6.00 11.85 0.28
CA ILE A 376 -4.94 12.08 -0.72
C ILE A 376 -4.12 13.33 -0.41
N ARG A 377 -2.81 13.24 -0.69
CA ARG A 377 -1.86 14.36 -0.65
C ARG A 377 -0.92 14.30 -1.84
N ILE A 378 -0.39 15.44 -2.27
CA ILE A 378 0.66 15.43 -3.31
C ILE A 378 1.93 14.76 -2.76
N LYS A 379 2.46 13.82 -3.53
CA LYS A 379 3.70 13.08 -3.27
C LYS A 379 4.89 13.74 -3.96
N GLY A 380 6.04 13.63 -3.31
CA GLY A 380 7.36 13.91 -3.89
C GLY A 380 8.09 15.02 -3.14
N ALA A 381 9.16 15.48 -3.75
CA ALA A 381 9.92 16.66 -3.34
C ALA A 381 9.74 17.73 -4.43
N SER A 382 10.76 18.00 -5.23
CA SER A 382 10.69 18.95 -6.35
C SER A 382 9.63 18.59 -7.39
N THR A 383 9.34 17.30 -7.59
CA THR A 383 8.32 16.82 -8.55
C THR A 383 6.90 17.28 -8.24
N ARG A 384 6.65 17.85 -7.05
CA ARG A 384 5.38 18.50 -6.72
C ARG A 384 5.06 19.66 -7.66
N ASN A 385 6.08 20.29 -8.28
CA ASN A 385 5.91 21.33 -9.30
C ASN A 385 5.69 20.78 -10.72
N ALA A 386 5.70 19.46 -10.95
CA ALA A 386 5.40 18.89 -12.26
C ALA A 386 3.92 19.02 -12.62
N GLN A 387 3.60 19.05 -13.92
CA GLN A 387 2.23 19.15 -14.44
C GLN A 387 1.37 17.91 -14.11
N ALA A 388 1.98 16.73 -14.15
CA ALA A 388 1.38 15.48 -13.68
C ALA A 388 1.99 15.15 -12.31
N LYS A 389 1.19 15.30 -11.26
CA LYS A 389 1.64 15.16 -9.87
C LYS A 389 1.31 13.77 -9.36
N SER A 390 2.17 13.27 -8.49
CA SER A 390 1.97 12.01 -7.79
C SER A 390 1.12 12.21 -6.54
N PHE A 391 0.46 11.16 -6.06
CA PHE A 391 -0.34 11.18 -4.83
C PHE A 391 0.20 10.18 -3.81
N ASN A 392 0.15 10.53 -2.54
CA ASN A 392 0.06 9.57 -1.45
C ASN A 392 -1.41 9.40 -1.10
N VAL A 393 -1.85 8.15 -0.93
CA VAL A 393 -3.21 7.75 -0.58
C VAL A 393 -3.19 7.13 0.82
N TYR A 394 -4.16 7.47 1.68
CA TYR A 394 -4.21 7.08 3.10
C TYR A 394 -5.58 6.51 3.45
N ALA A 395 -5.63 5.25 3.88
CA ALA A 395 -6.80 4.67 4.51
C ALA A 395 -6.89 5.18 5.96
N ARG A 396 -8.01 5.80 6.34
CA ARG A 396 -8.21 6.36 7.68
C ARG A 396 -9.66 6.25 8.09
N SER A 397 -9.87 6.00 9.39
CA SER A 397 -11.20 5.96 10.02
C SER A 397 -12.00 7.25 9.86
N SER A 398 -11.36 8.38 9.52
CA SER A 398 -12.02 9.65 9.26
C SER A 398 -12.65 9.75 7.87
N TYR A 399 -12.29 8.87 6.93
CA TYR A 399 -12.82 8.84 5.57
C TYR A 399 -13.63 7.57 5.29
N GLY A 400 -13.27 6.45 5.93
CA GLY A 400 -13.91 5.16 5.75
C GLY A 400 -13.14 4.12 6.55
N ASP A 401 -12.88 2.95 5.97
CA ASP A 401 -12.04 1.97 6.63
C ASP A 401 -10.62 2.51 6.88
N SER A 402 -10.09 2.20 8.07
CA SER A 402 -8.73 2.60 8.45
C SER A 402 -7.62 1.85 7.70
N LYS A 403 -8.00 0.86 6.88
CA LYS A 403 -7.11 -0.02 6.13
C LYS A 403 -7.78 -0.36 4.80
N LEU A 404 -7.01 -0.43 3.72
CA LEU A 404 -7.42 -1.05 2.47
C LEU A 404 -7.08 -2.55 2.56
N ASN A 405 -8.08 -3.41 2.71
CA ASN A 405 -7.91 -4.86 2.75
C ASN A 405 -8.06 -5.44 1.34
N TYR A 406 -7.03 -5.30 0.51
CA TYR A 406 -7.05 -5.70 -0.89
C TYR A 406 -5.64 -6.04 -1.38
N ASP A 407 -5.54 -7.00 -2.31
CA ASP A 407 -4.29 -7.36 -3.00
C ASP A 407 -3.95 -6.32 -4.07
N LEU A 408 -3.42 -5.19 -3.61
CA LEU A 408 -3.18 -4.01 -4.42
C LEU A 408 -1.99 -4.17 -5.36
N ILE A 409 -0.91 -4.79 -4.88
CA ILE A 409 0.36 -4.96 -5.59
C ILE A 409 0.62 -6.45 -5.75
N GLU A 410 0.48 -6.94 -6.98
CA GLU A 410 0.58 -8.35 -7.32
C GLU A 410 1.94 -8.95 -6.89
N GLY A 411 1.90 -10.06 -6.16
CA GLY A 411 3.09 -10.78 -5.70
C GLY A 411 3.89 -10.07 -4.61
N ASN A 412 3.32 -9.05 -3.94
CA ASN A 412 3.99 -8.39 -2.81
C ASN A 412 4.00 -9.28 -1.57
N THR A 413 5.18 -9.51 -0.98
CA THR A 413 5.39 -10.48 0.11
C THR A 413 6.30 -9.92 1.19
N ALA A 414 5.98 -10.21 2.45
CA ALA A 414 6.80 -9.83 3.59
C ALA A 414 8.13 -10.59 3.62
N ALA A 415 9.21 -9.91 4.02
CA ALA A 415 10.56 -10.48 4.09
C ALA A 415 10.77 -11.37 5.32
N ASP A 416 9.99 -11.20 6.40
CA ASP A 416 10.11 -11.98 7.63
C ASP A 416 9.47 -13.37 7.54
N ASP A 417 8.26 -13.47 7.00
CA ASP A 417 7.51 -14.73 6.95
C ASP A 417 7.06 -15.17 5.55
N GLY A 418 7.34 -14.36 4.51
CA GLY A 418 7.00 -14.66 3.12
C GLY A 418 5.51 -14.55 2.79
N LYS A 419 4.65 -14.07 3.72
CA LYS A 419 3.21 -13.95 3.46
C LYS A 419 2.91 -12.80 2.52
N GLU A 420 1.86 -12.98 1.73
CA GLU A 420 1.34 -11.93 0.86
C GLU A 420 0.83 -10.73 1.65
N ILE A 421 1.21 -9.53 1.22
CA ILE A 421 0.77 -8.27 1.81
C ILE A 421 -0.53 -7.83 1.12
N LYS A 422 -1.66 -7.97 1.82
CA LYS A 422 -3.01 -7.62 1.30
C LYS A 422 -3.69 -6.52 2.10
N LYS A 423 -2.93 -5.78 2.88
CA LYS A 423 -3.45 -4.78 3.81
C LYS A 423 -2.56 -3.55 3.78
N TYR A 424 -3.17 -2.41 3.48
CA TYR A 424 -2.45 -1.16 3.28
C TYR A 424 -3.09 -0.02 4.09
N ASP A 425 -2.27 0.66 4.87
CA ASP A 425 -2.61 1.93 5.52
C ASP A 425 -2.44 3.11 4.58
N SER A 426 -1.42 3.01 3.73
CA SER A 426 -1.11 4.00 2.74
C SER A 426 -0.33 3.38 1.60
N PHE A 427 -0.47 3.99 0.44
CA PHE A 427 0.31 3.68 -0.75
C PHE A 427 0.50 4.97 -1.55
N SER A 428 1.23 4.88 -2.65
CA SER A 428 1.46 6.00 -3.53
C SER A 428 0.98 5.69 -4.94
N LEU A 429 0.40 6.69 -5.60
CA LEU A 429 0.23 6.74 -7.05
C LEU A 429 1.34 7.65 -7.60
N ARG A 430 2.40 7.07 -8.16
CA ARG A 430 3.55 7.81 -8.71
C ARG A 430 3.37 7.99 -10.21
N SER A 431 3.36 9.23 -10.68
CA SER A 431 3.22 9.53 -12.11
C SER A 431 4.41 9.02 -12.92
N VAL A 432 4.14 8.36 -14.03
CA VAL A 432 5.16 7.80 -14.94
C VAL A 432 5.14 8.56 -16.27
N THR A 433 5.60 9.82 -16.27
CA THR A 433 5.52 10.71 -17.44
C THR A 433 6.75 10.71 -18.35
N TRP A 434 7.80 9.99 -17.96
CA TRP A 434 9.07 9.94 -18.66
C TRP A 434 9.59 8.50 -18.64
N VAL A 435 10.35 8.10 -19.66
CA VAL A 435 11.04 6.79 -19.70
C VAL A 435 11.94 6.57 -18.48
N ASP A 436 12.41 7.68 -17.94
CA ASP A 436 13.23 7.78 -16.77
C ASP A 436 12.54 7.16 -15.52
N ARG A 437 11.21 7.26 -15.42
CA ARG A 437 10.40 6.64 -14.37
C ARG A 437 10.16 5.14 -14.59
N MET A 438 10.57 4.56 -15.72
CA MET A 438 10.49 3.10 -15.90
C MET A 438 11.55 2.33 -15.12
N ARG A 439 12.65 3.00 -14.70
CA ARG A 439 13.80 2.33 -14.08
C ARG A 439 13.50 1.69 -12.74
N GLU A 440 12.61 2.27 -11.94
CA GLU A 440 12.19 1.67 -10.67
C GLU A 440 11.66 0.25 -10.92
N ALA A 441 10.74 0.10 -11.88
CA ALA A 441 10.16 -1.19 -12.26
C ALA A 441 11.13 -2.14 -12.99
N VAL A 442 12.27 -1.64 -13.48
CA VAL A 442 13.34 -2.47 -14.07
C VAL A 442 14.30 -2.98 -12.99
N ILE A 443 14.70 -2.12 -12.06
CA ILE A 443 15.73 -2.41 -11.07
C ILE A 443 15.15 -3.13 -9.85
N ARG A 444 13.98 -2.71 -9.38
CA ARG A 444 13.36 -3.24 -8.16
C ARG A 444 13.14 -4.75 -8.19
N PRO A 445 12.67 -5.38 -9.29
CA PRO A 445 12.51 -6.84 -9.34
C PRO A 445 13.83 -7.60 -9.14
N ALA A 446 14.96 -7.04 -9.59
CA ALA A 446 16.27 -7.67 -9.41
C ALA A 446 16.73 -7.63 -7.95
N LEU A 447 16.39 -6.57 -7.21
CA LEU A 447 16.74 -6.38 -5.80
C LEU A 447 15.76 -7.08 -4.83
N LYS A 448 14.61 -7.56 -5.30
CA LYS A 448 13.58 -8.16 -4.44
C LYS A 448 14.03 -9.40 -3.68
N ASP A 449 14.98 -10.14 -4.25
CA ASP A 449 15.53 -11.34 -3.64
C ASP A 449 16.59 -11.04 -2.56
N ILE A 450 16.78 -9.76 -2.18
CA ILE A 450 17.75 -9.30 -1.17
C ILE A 450 16.97 -8.87 0.10
N PRO A 451 16.66 -9.81 1.00
CA PRO A 451 15.68 -9.59 2.07
C PRO A 451 16.16 -8.65 3.17
N ALA A 452 17.46 -8.31 3.22
CA ALA A 452 18.02 -7.34 4.15
C ALA A 452 17.86 -5.88 3.65
N LEU A 453 17.57 -5.68 2.36
CA LEU A 453 17.52 -4.37 1.73
C LEU A 453 16.07 -3.89 1.57
N ALA A 454 15.70 -2.85 2.29
CA ALA A 454 14.38 -2.24 2.12
C ALA A 454 14.22 -1.61 0.73
N GLY A 455 13.16 -1.99 0.02
CA GLY A 455 12.75 -1.43 -1.26
C GLY A 455 11.24 -1.53 -1.45
N TYR A 456 10.67 -0.69 -2.30
CA TYR A 456 9.22 -0.57 -2.47
C TYR A 456 8.76 -1.38 -3.69
N ASP A 457 7.89 -2.35 -3.49
CA ASP A 457 7.24 -3.05 -4.60
C ASP A 457 6.18 -2.15 -5.25
N SER A 458 5.94 -2.38 -6.55
CA SER A 458 4.98 -1.60 -7.33
C SER A 458 4.28 -2.42 -8.40
N ASN A 459 3.09 -1.95 -8.77
CA ASN A 459 2.38 -2.35 -9.98
C ASN A 459 2.04 -1.09 -10.81
N ARG A 460 1.55 -1.24 -12.03
CA ARG A 460 1.16 -0.10 -12.89
C ARG A 460 -0.34 -0.02 -13.09
N CYS A 461 -0.82 1.20 -13.29
CA CYS A 461 -2.20 1.49 -13.61
C CYS A 461 -2.34 2.66 -14.58
N MET A 462 -3.51 2.76 -15.21
CA MET A 462 -3.99 4.00 -15.80
C MET A 462 -4.85 4.73 -14.77
N LEU A 463 -4.49 5.98 -14.47
CA LEU A 463 -5.25 6.83 -13.57
C LEU A 463 -6.29 7.64 -14.36
N PHE A 464 -7.53 7.66 -13.87
CA PHE A 464 -8.55 8.65 -14.20
C PHE A 464 -8.79 9.54 -12.97
N LEU A 465 -8.67 10.85 -13.14
CA LEU A 465 -8.86 11.84 -12.09
C LEU A 465 -10.14 12.62 -12.37
N ASP A 466 -11.12 12.52 -11.47
CA ASP A 466 -12.46 13.11 -11.62
C ASP A 466 -13.09 12.80 -12.99
N GLY A 467 -12.89 11.56 -13.46
CA GLY A 467 -13.43 11.07 -14.72
C GLY A 467 -12.59 11.39 -15.96
N GLU A 468 -11.48 12.12 -15.89
CA GLU A 468 -10.59 12.36 -17.04
C GLU A 468 -9.37 11.45 -17.03
N LEU A 469 -9.02 10.85 -18.18
CA LEU A 469 -7.79 10.08 -18.34
C LEU A 469 -6.59 10.92 -17.93
N TRP A 470 -5.94 10.58 -16.83
CA TRP A 470 -4.81 11.32 -16.32
C TRP A 470 -3.48 10.75 -16.83
N GLY A 471 -3.34 9.45 -17.02
CA GLY A 471 -2.13 8.84 -17.60
C GLY A 471 -1.65 7.62 -16.84
N MET A 472 -0.41 7.20 -17.09
CA MET A 472 0.16 6.01 -16.44
C MET A 472 0.81 6.35 -15.10
N TYR A 473 0.49 5.56 -14.08
CA TYR A 473 0.96 5.70 -12.71
C TYR A 473 1.46 4.36 -12.17
N ASP A 474 2.50 4.36 -11.34
CA ASP A 474 2.83 3.23 -10.48
C ASP A 474 1.96 3.29 -9.21
N ILE A 475 1.32 2.18 -8.88
CA ILE A 475 0.81 1.89 -7.54
C ILE A 475 1.99 1.31 -6.75
N ILE A 476 2.57 2.07 -5.83
CA ILE A 476 3.83 1.72 -5.16
C ILE A 476 3.68 1.81 -3.65
N GLU A 477 4.35 0.91 -2.92
CA GLU A 477 4.46 0.99 -1.48
C GLU A 477 5.03 2.34 -1.03
N LYS A 478 4.61 2.78 0.15
CA LYS A 478 5.02 4.06 0.71
C LYS A 478 5.94 3.85 1.90
N SER A 479 7.14 4.42 1.82
CA SER A 479 8.05 4.64 2.95
C SER A 479 7.28 5.15 4.18
N SER A 480 7.19 4.33 5.22
CA SER A 480 6.48 4.59 6.48
C SER A 480 6.79 3.50 7.50
N ASP A 481 6.45 3.76 8.75
CA ASP A 481 6.31 2.75 9.82
C ASP A 481 5.47 1.54 9.39
N TYR A 482 4.34 1.75 8.71
CA TYR A 482 3.49 0.67 8.20
C TYR A 482 4.16 -0.19 7.14
N TYR A 483 4.98 0.41 6.26
CA TYR A 483 5.77 -0.37 5.31
C TYR A 483 6.71 -1.32 6.04
N ILE A 484 7.36 -0.86 7.11
CA ILE A 484 8.23 -1.72 7.92
C ILE A 484 7.43 -2.78 8.67
N GLN A 485 6.24 -2.43 9.16
CA GLN A 485 5.33 -3.39 9.78
C GLN A 485 4.89 -4.49 8.83
N SER A 486 4.43 -4.14 7.63
CA SER A 486 3.92 -5.11 6.67
C SER A 486 5.03 -5.97 6.05
N ASN A 487 6.23 -5.40 5.86
CA ASN A 487 7.32 -6.08 5.17
C ASN A 487 8.28 -6.82 6.12
N TYR A 488 8.38 -6.41 7.38
CA TYR A 488 9.38 -6.97 8.31
C TYR A 488 8.78 -7.38 9.66
N GLY A 489 7.46 -7.30 9.84
CA GLY A 489 6.78 -7.75 11.07
C GLY A 489 7.12 -6.93 12.31
N ILE A 490 7.61 -5.70 12.15
CA ILE A 490 7.93 -4.80 13.27
C ILE A 490 6.71 -3.94 13.60
N PRO A 491 6.21 -3.90 14.86
CA PRO A 491 5.11 -3.02 15.23
C PRO A 491 5.42 -1.56 14.84
N ALA A 492 4.46 -0.88 14.21
CA ALA A 492 4.66 0.46 13.64
C ALA A 492 5.17 1.46 14.70
N GLU A 493 4.64 1.37 15.92
CA GLU A 493 5.05 2.18 17.07
C GLU A 493 6.51 1.97 17.51
N ASN A 494 7.13 0.87 17.09
CA ASN A 494 8.51 0.54 17.38
C ASN A 494 9.48 0.88 16.23
N VAL A 495 8.99 1.45 15.14
CA VAL A 495 9.84 1.77 13.98
C VAL A 495 10.53 3.10 14.20
N ALA A 496 11.86 3.11 14.07
CA ALA A 496 12.63 4.33 13.85
C ALA A 496 13.15 4.34 12.42
N MET A 497 13.00 5.47 11.73
CA MET A 497 13.30 5.61 10.30
C MET A 497 13.94 6.97 10.02
N VAL A 498 15.11 6.95 9.39
CA VAL A 498 15.84 8.14 8.94
C VAL A 498 15.95 8.11 7.42
N LYS A 499 15.56 9.19 6.77
CA LYS A 499 15.60 9.33 5.32
C LYS A 499 16.20 10.67 4.95
N ASN A 500 17.19 10.68 4.05
CA ASN A 500 17.85 11.90 3.59
C ASN A 500 18.35 12.83 4.73
N GLY A 501 18.72 12.25 5.87
CA GLY A 501 19.25 12.99 7.03
C GLY A 501 18.19 13.46 8.02
N GLU A 502 16.91 13.24 7.71
CA GLU A 502 15.77 13.64 8.53
C GLU A 502 15.11 12.41 9.17
N LEU A 503 14.57 12.60 10.38
CA LEU A 503 13.76 11.59 11.06
C LEU A 503 12.37 11.58 10.43
N GLU A 504 12.00 10.46 9.82
CA GLU A 504 10.65 10.24 9.26
C GLU A 504 9.74 9.59 10.31
N GLU A 505 10.26 8.61 11.07
CA GLU A 505 9.53 7.89 12.11
C GLU A 505 10.45 7.67 13.33
N GLY A 506 9.88 7.61 14.54
CA GLY A 506 10.61 7.44 15.80
C GLY A 506 10.75 8.72 16.60
N VAL A 507 11.79 8.81 17.42
CA VAL A 507 12.07 9.96 18.30
C VAL A 507 13.43 10.59 18.00
N ASP A 508 13.63 11.86 18.38
CA ASP A 508 14.89 12.59 18.11
C ASP A 508 16.15 11.83 18.56
N SER A 509 16.07 11.08 19.66
CA SER A 509 17.21 10.28 20.14
C SER A 509 17.63 9.17 19.19
N ASP A 510 16.73 8.66 18.33
CA ASP A 510 17.06 7.67 17.30
C ASP A 510 18.01 8.28 16.24
N LEU A 511 17.66 9.47 15.74
CA LEU A 511 18.49 10.19 14.77
C LEU A 511 19.85 10.58 15.37
N GLU A 512 19.85 11.05 16.61
CA GLU A 512 21.09 11.43 17.30
C GLU A 512 21.99 10.21 17.61
N GLU A 513 21.42 9.03 17.91
CA GLU A 513 22.17 7.78 18.04
C GLU A 513 22.86 7.40 16.71
N LEU A 514 22.12 7.46 15.60
CA LEU A 514 22.67 7.11 14.28
C LEU A 514 23.75 8.10 13.83
N LYS A 515 23.54 9.41 14.03
CA LYS A 515 24.58 10.44 13.78
C LYS A 515 25.80 10.23 14.67
N ALA A 516 25.61 9.88 15.94
CA ALA A 516 26.72 9.59 16.85
C ALA A 516 27.51 8.35 16.42
N LEU A 517 26.84 7.32 15.89
CA LEU A 517 27.49 6.15 15.31
C LEU A 517 28.30 6.49 14.06
N SER A 518 27.75 7.29 13.15
CA SER A 518 28.50 7.81 11.98
C SER A 518 29.75 8.57 12.40
N LYS A 519 29.62 9.45 13.41
CA LYS A 519 30.75 10.21 13.96
C LYS A 519 31.76 9.33 14.73
N PHE A 520 31.31 8.23 15.33
CA PHE A 520 32.22 7.24 15.91
C PHE A 520 33.07 6.59 14.82
N CYS A 521 32.46 6.23 13.69
CA CYS A 521 33.15 5.64 12.53
C CYS A 521 34.21 6.58 11.96
N GLU A 522 33.94 7.89 11.86
CA GLU A 522 34.93 8.89 11.41
C GLU A 522 36.15 9.03 12.32
N LYS A 523 36.01 8.68 13.61
CA LYS A 523 37.01 8.98 14.65
C LYS A 523 37.79 7.77 15.12
N ASN A 524 37.40 6.57 14.70
CA ASN A 524 37.96 5.32 15.19
C ASN A 524 38.30 4.43 14.00
N ASP A 525 39.43 3.74 14.11
CA ASP A 525 39.93 2.81 13.10
C ASP A 525 39.16 1.48 13.19
N MET A 526 38.46 1.08 12.11
CA MET A 526 37.68 -0.17 12.06
C MET A 526 38.54 -1.41 11.77
N SER A 527 39.85 -1.25 11.49
CA SER A 527 40.78 -2.39 11.52
C SER A 527 40.98 -2.93 12.95
N VAL A 528 40.63 -2.15 13.97
CA VAL A 528 40.58 -2.59 15.37
C VAL A 528 39.28 -3.34 15.63
N GLN A 529 39.39 -4.64 15.95
CA GLN A 529 38.24 -5.55 16.07
C GLN A 529 37.15 -5.04 17.04
N SER A 530 37.51 -4.46 18.19
CA SER A 530 36.51 -3.96 19.15
C SER A 530 35.68 -2.79 18.62
N ASN A 531 36.26 -1.97 17.74
CA ASN A 531 35.54 -0.87 17.11
C ASN A 531 34.59 -1.41 16.04
N TYR A 532 35.07 -2.35 15.23
CA TYR A 532 34.25 -3.07 14.26
C TYR A 532 33.06 -3.78 14.93
N ASP A 533 33.32 -4.53 16.01
CA ASP A 533 32.29 -5.27 16.76
C ASP A 533 31.23 -4.31 17.35
N TYR A 534 31.65 -3.14 17.82
CA TYR A 534 30.72 -2.10 18.29
C TYR A 534 29.80 -1.62 17.17
N VAL A 535 30.33 -1.30 15.98
CA VAL A 535 29.51 -0.86 14.84
C VAL A 535 28.61 -1.99 14.34
N ALA A 536 29.13 -3.21 14.21
CA ALA A 536 28.37 -4.40 13.79
C ALA A 536 27.28 -4.84 14.79
N SER A 537 27.38 -4.39 16.05
CA SER A 537 26.30 -4.54 17.04
C SER A 537 25.14 -3.55 16.85
N LYS A 538 25.35 -2.49 16.06
CA LYS A 538 24.41 -1.39 15.86
C LYS A 538 23.84 -1.31 14.44
N VAL A 539 24.56 -1.83 13.45
CA VAL A 539 24.18 -1.82 12.03
C VAL A 539 24.18 -3.25 11.51
N ASP A 540 23.16 -3.57 10.75
CA ASP A 540 23.11 -4.82 10.00
C ASP A 540 24.10 -4.76 8.84
N ILE A 541 25.14 -5.59 8.93
CA ILE A 541 26.28 -5.56 8.01
C ILE A 541 25.88 -5.95 6.58
N GLU A 542 24.90 -6.85 6.42
CA GLU A 542 24.45 -7.29 5.10
C GLU A 542 23.72 -6.18 4.37
N SER A 543 22.71 -5.59 5.02
CA SER A 543 21.94 -4.49 4.43
C SER A 543 22.84 -3.30 4.06
N LEU A 544 23.88 -3.03 4.86
CA LEU A 544 24.87 -2.00 4.55
C LEU A 544 25.68 -2.35 3.31
N ILE A 545 26.21 -3.58 3.22
CA ILE A 545 26.96 -4.04 2.04
C ILE A 545 26.06 -4.02 0.79
N ASP A 546 24.85 -4.55 0.88
CA ASP A 546 23.91 -4.66 -0.23
C ASP A 546 23.47 -3.29 -0.76
N CYS A 547 23.17 -2.34 0.14
CA CYS A 547 22.79 -0.98 -0.24
C CYS A 547 23.91 -0.27 -1.01
N TYR A 548 25.15 -0.36 -0.50
CA TYR A 548 26.30 0.27 -1.16
C TYR A 548 26.71 -0.46 -2.44
N ALA A 549 26.59 -1.79 -2.48
CA ALA A 549 26.80 -2.57 -3.70
C ALA A 549 25.79 -2.18 -4.78
N ALA A 550 24.50 -2.05 -4.44
CA ALA A 550 23.46 -1.60 -5.35
C ALA A 550 23.76 -0.20 -5.90
N GLY A 551 23.98 0.79 -5.02
CA GLY A 551 24.20 2.19 -5.41
C GLY A 551 25.45 2.41 -6.26
N LEU A 552 26.57 1.80 -5.87
CA LEU A 552 27.85 1.90 -6.59
C LEU A 552 27.81 1.13 -7.92
N TYR A 553 27.19 -0.06 -7.96
CA TYR A 553 27.07 -0.82 -9.20
C TYR A 553 26.16 -0.10 -10.20
N LEU A 554 25.00 0.40 -9.78
CA LEU A 554 24.06 1.11 -10.65
C LEU A 554 24.56 2.50 -11.06
N GLY A 555 25.54 3.06 -10.35
CA GLY A 555 26.05 4.40 -10.60
C GLY A 555 25.00 5.50 -10.38
N THR A 556 24.15 5.33 -9.35
CA THR A 556 23.06 6.24 -9.02
C THR A 556 23.59 7.64 -8.73
N TRP A 557 23.11 8.65 -9.46
CA TRP A 557 23.74 9.97 -9.51
C TRP A 557 23.49 10.87 -8.29
N ASP A 558 22.32 10.81 -7.67
CA ASP A 558 21.96 11.60 -6.48
C ASP A 558 22.15 10.87 -5.15
N TRP A 559 22.65 9.64 -5.18
CA TRP A 559 23.07 8.84 -4.03
C TRP A 559 24.60 8.92 -3.81
N PRO A 560 25.16 8.82 -2.59
CA PRO A 560 24.54 8.44 -1.32
C PRO A 560 24.09 9.61 -0.45
N ASN A 561 24.24 10.86 -0.90
CA ASN A 561 23.89 12.03 -0.09
C ASN A 561 22.39 12.32 -0.09
N HIS A 562 21.67 11.79 -1.07
CA HIS A 562 20.22 11.75 -1.13
C HIS A 562 19.76 10.33 -1.50
N ASN A 563 18.45 10.11 -1.43
CA ASN A 563 17.77 8.84 -1.73
C ASN A 563 18.30 7.66 -0.93
N TYR A 564 18.58 7.88 0.35
CA TYR A 564 18.91 6.82 1.30
C TYR A 564 17.87 6.74 2.42
N LEU A 565 17.75 5.55 3.00
CA LEU A 565 16.89 5.23 4.12
C LEU A 565 17.67 4.32 5.06
N MET A 566 17.57 4.58 6.36
CA MET A 566 17.94 3.63 7.40
C MET A 566 16.78 3.45 8.37
N TRP A 567 16.53 2.22 8.82
CA TRP A 567 15.45 1.92 9.75
C TRP A 567 15.87 0.89 10.81
N ARG A 568 15.19 0.85 11.95
CA ARG A 568 15.38 -0.18 12.99
C ARG A 568 14.09 -0.44 13.79
N ASN A 569 14.07 -1.57 14.49
CA ASN A 569 13.18 -1.80 15.63
C ASN A 569 13.75 -1.11 16.88
N ASN A 570 13.03 -0.17 17.50
CA ASN A 570 13.42 0.42 18.79
C ASN A 570 12.73 -0.27 19.99
N GLY A 571 11.87 -1.26 19.72
CA GLY A 571 11.15 -2.06 20.70
C GLY A 571 11.93 -3.29 21.19
N SER A 572 11.21 -4.20 21.85
CA SER A 572 11.78 -5.49 22.27
C SER A 572 12.01 -6.43 21.09
N VAL A 573 13.01 -7.32 21.22
CA VAL A 573 13.25 -8.39 20.24
C VAL A 573 12.03 -9.31 20.17
N ILE A 574 11.62 -9.63 18.94
CA ILE A 574 10.48 -10.50 18.63
C ILE A 574 11.01 -11.88 18.27
N GLY A 575 10.60 -12.91 19.01
CA GLY A 575 11.07 -14.28 18.79
C GLY A 575 10.77 -14.77 17.37
N GLY A 576 11.80 -15.25 16.67
CA GLY A 576 11.69 -15.77 15.30
C GLY A 576 11.79 -14.71 14.20
N ASN A 577 11.80 -13.42 14.53
CA ASN A 577 11.93 -12.33 13.55
C ASN A 577 13.38 -11.79 13.54
N PRO A 578 14.17 -12.05 12.48
CA PRO A 578 15.58 -11.65 12.42
C PRO A 578 15.77 -10.12 12.30
N TYR A 579 14.72 -9.38 11.96
CA TYR A 579 14.77 -7.93 11.77
C TYR A 579 14.51 -7.13 13.05
N SER A 580 14.13 -7.81 14.13
CA SER A 580 13.75 -7.19 15.41
C SER A 580 14.91 -6.96 16.38
N ASP A 581 16.15 -7.24 15.97
CA ASP A 581 17.38 -7.22 16.79
C ASP A 581 17.88 -5.83 17.21
N GLY A 582 17.18 -4.76 16.80
CA GLY A 582 17.52 -3.38 17.15
C GLY A 582 18.58 -2.72 16.28
N LYS A 583 19.12 -3.43 15.27
CA LYS A 583 20.12 -2.87 14.35
C LYS A 583 19.50 -1.98 13.30
N TRP A 584 20.25 -0.96 12.91
CA TRP A 584 19.96 -0.12 11.74
C TRP A 584 20.19 -0.92 10.45
N ARG A 585 19.20 -0.89 9.57
CA ARG A 585 19.19 -1.53 8.25
C ARG A 585 19.01 -0.50 7.15
N CYS A 586 19.67 -0.70 6.03
CA CYS A 586 19.57 0.20 4.88
C CYS A 586 18.38 -0.12 3.96
N GLY A 587 17.96 0.88 3.19
CA GLY A 587 17.07 0.72 2.05
C GLY A 587 17.63 1.35 0.77
N ALA A 588 17.16 0.87 -0.39
CA ALA A 588 17.47 1.40 -1.71
C ALA A 588 16.19 1.64 -2.51
N PHE A 589 16.04 2.86 -3.03
CA PHE A 589 14.85 3.31 -3.74
C PHE A 589 15.17 4.54 -4.60
N ASP A 590 14.22 4.92 -5.44
CA ASP A 590 14.29 6.11 -6.30
C ASP A 590 15.42 6.04 -7.34
N PHE A 591 15.34 5.04 -8.21
CA PHE A 591 16.35 4.75 -9.22
C PHE A 591 16.23 5.62 -10.49
N ASP A 592 15.67 6.82 -10.36
CA ASP A 592 15.48 7.79 -11.46
C ASP A 592 16.79 8.35 -12.02
N TYR A 593 17.94 8.17 -11.39
CA TYR A 593 19.21 8.57 -11.99
C TYR A 593 20.25 7.46 -11.91
N ALA A 594 19.81 6.24 -12.20
CA ALA A 594 20.60 5.03 -12.17
C ALA A 594 20.77 4.39 -13.56
N ALA A 595 21.66 3.39 -13.63
CA ALA A 595 21.90 2.53 -14.79
C ALA A 595 22.31 3.31 -16.07
N GLY A 596 23.14 4.34 -15.89
CA GLY A 596 23.74 5.10 -16.99
C GLY A 596 22.80 6.10 -17.68
N LEU A 597 21.57 6.24 -17.20
CA LEU A 597 20.63 7.26 -17.65
C LEU A 597 20.54 8.35 -16.58
N THR A 598 21.08 9.54 -16.86
CA THR A 598 21.03 10.69 -15.95
C THR A 598 21.18 11.99 -16.74
N TYR A 599 20.96 13.13 -16.09
CA TYR A 599 21.24 14.45 -16.64
C TYR A 599 22.74 14.78 -16.68
N ALA A 600 23.56 14.08 -15.90
CA ALA A 600 25.00 14.30 -15.83
C ALA A 600 25.74 13.67 -17.02
N SER A 601 26.83 14.30 -17.45
CA SER A 601 27.65 13.82 -18.57
C SER A 601 28.62 12.68 -18.21
N TYR A 602 28.65 12.26 -16.94
CA TYR A 602 29.64 11.32 -16.40
C TYR A 602 31.11 11.66 -16.72
N GLY A 603 31.43 12.94 -16.94
CA GLY A 603 32.78 13.34 -17.36
C GLY A 603 33.11 13.01 -18.83
N GLY A 604 32.09 12.73 -19.65
CA GLY A 604 32.22 12.44 -21.08
C GLY A 604 32.41 10.96 -21.41
N VAL A 605 32.34 10.07 -20.42
CA VAL A 605 32.31 8.61 -20.65
C VAL A 605 30.87 8.09 -20.65
N GLU A 606 30.69 6.92 -21.25
CA GLU A 606 29.41 6.21 -21.19
C GLU A 606 29.08 5.80 -19.75
N GLY A 607 27.79 5.81 -19.39
CA GLY A 607 27.36 5.56 -18.01
C GLY A 607 27.78 4.20 -17.46
N TYR A 608 27.90 3.15 -18.29
CA TYR A 608 28.39 1.85 -17.86
C TYR A 608 29.86 1.85 -17.45
N ALA A 609 30.66 2.78 -17.99
CA ALA A 609 32.09 2.93 -17.73
C ALA A 609 32.39 4.02 -16.68
N HIS A 610 31.36 4.62 -16.08
CA HIS A 610 31.57 5.67 -15.09
C HIS A 610 32.05 5.11 -13.75
N ASP A 611 33.22 5.56 -13.30
CA ASP A 611 33.81 5.22 -12.00
C ASP A 611 32.99 5.83 -10.86
N SER A 612 32.09 5.02 -10.31
CA SER A 612 31.16 5.44 -9.27
C SER A 612 31.81 5.51 -7.89
N PHE A 613 32.95 4.86 -7.70
CA PHE A 613 33.73 4.95 -6.47
C PHE A 613 34.43 6.31 -6.33
N ARG A 614 34.98 6.84 -7.42
CA ARG A 614 35.52 8.22 -7.42
C ARG A 614 34.46 9.28 -7.20
N LYS A 615 33.25 9.07 -7.72
CA LYS A 615 32.12 9.96 -7.43
C LYS A 615 31.75 9.87 -5.94
N PHE A 616 31.70 8.66 -5.39
CA PHE A 616 31.44 8.41 -3.97
C PHE A 616 32.44 9.10 -3.03
N ASP A 617 33.72 9.26 -3.42
CA ASP A 617 34.72 9.94 -2.59
C ASP A 617 34.33 11.37 -2.17
N SER A 618 33.51 12.07 -2.95
CA SER A 618 33.02 13.41 -2.61
C SER A 618 32.03 13.42 -1.43
N ALA A 619 31.44 12.27 -1.14
CA ALA A 619 30.34 12.05 -0.21
C ALA A 619 30.68 11.04 0.90
N LYS A 620 31.85 10.41 0.83
CA LYS A 620 32.20 9.25 1.68
C LYS A 620 32.24 9.53 3.18
N ASN A 621 32.42 10.79 3.55
CA ASN A 621 32.44 11.25 4.94
C ASN A 621 31.12 11.90 5.36
N ASP A 622 30.15 12.02 4.46
CA ASP A 622 28.85 12.57 4.78
C ASP A 622 28.04 11.53 5.56
N PHE A 623 27.08 12.00 6.36
CA PHE A 623 26.14 11.14 7.05
C PHE A 623 25.15 10.50 6.05
N PRO A 624 24.89 9.17 6.07
CA PRO A 624 25.50 8.12 6.90
C PRO A 624 26.68 7.37 6.23
N SER A 625 27.12 7.80 5.05
CA SER A 625 28.22 7.18 4.27
C SER A 625 29.53 6.97 5.01
N ALA A 626 29.82 7.80 6.00
CA ALA A 626 30.99 7.59 6.86
C ALA A 626 31.00 6.20 7.54
N ILE A 627 29.84 5.60 7.80
CA ILE A 627 29.74 4.25 8.39
C ILE A 627 30.32 3.22 7.41
N PHE A 628 29.82 3.17 6.17
CA PHE A 628 30.33 2.24 5.15
C PHE A 628 31.82 2.46 4.88
N THR A 629 32.23 3.72 4.71
CA THR A 629 33.62 4.09 4.43
C THR A 629 34.58 3.59 5.51
N ALA A 630 34.24 3.80 6.79
CA ALA A 630 35.08 3.32 7.88
C ALA A 630 35.12 1.78 7.92
N MET A 631 33.98 1.11 7.69
CA MET A 631 33.91 -0.35 7.72
C MET A 631 34.81 -1.02 6.66
N LEU A 632 35.10 -0.34 5.54
CA LEU A 632 36.08 -0.80 4.55
C LEU A 632 37.52 -0.90 5.07
N GLU A 633 37.87 -0.30 6.22
CA GLU A 633 39.21 -0.45 6.83
C GLU A 633 39.42 -1.88 7.34
N ASN A 634 38.35 -2.55 7.79
CA ASN A 634 38.37 -3.95 8.21
C ASN A 634 38.54 -4.88 7.00
N SER A 635 39.56 -5.72 6.99
CA SER A 635 39.88 -6.56 5.82
C SER A 635 38.81 -7.61 5.51
N THR A 636 38.13 -8.16 6.53
CA THR A 636 37.06 -9.13 6.35
C THR A 636 35.81 -8.48 5.75
N PHE A 637 35.39 -7.33 6.28
CA PHE A 637 34.29 -6.56 5.69
C PHE A 637 34.61 -6.12 4.26
N ARG A 638 35.82 -5.61 4.03
CA ARG A 638 36.26 -5.17 2.70
C ARG A 638 36.22 -6.30 1.67
N GLN A 639 36.69 -7.50 2.03
CA GLN A 639 36.60 -8.66 1.16
C GLN A 639 35.14 -9.08 0.92
N ARG A 640 34.33 -9.11 1.98
CA ARG A 640 32.91 -9.46 1.87
C ARG A 640 32.13 -8.50 0.97
N PHE A 641 32.42 -7.20 1.07
CA PHE A 641 31.85 -6.19 0.17
C PHE A 641 32.28 -6.46 -1.28
N ALA A 642 33.57 -6.74 -1.53
CA ALA A 642 34.06 -7.05 -2.88
C ALA A 642 33.35 -8.29 -3.48
N ASP A 643 33.21 -9.35 -2.68
CA ASP A 643 32.52 -10.58 -3.11
C ASP A 643 31.04 -10.32 -3.41
N THR A 644 30.37 -9.55 -2.55
CA THR A 644 28.96 -9.17 -2.75
C THR A 644 28.79 -8.27 -3.97
N PHE A 645 29.68 -7.31 -4.18
CA PHE A 645 29.69 -6.45 -5.36
C PHE A 645 29.82 -7.25 -6.66
N CYS A 646 30.65 -8.30 -6.66
CA CYS A 646 30.73 -9.25 -7.77
C CYS A 646 29.42 -10.05 -7.96
N SER A 647 28.79 -10.52 -6.88
CA SER A 647 27.48 -11.18 -6.96
C SER A 647 26.41 -10.26 -7.56
N PHE A 648 26.43 -8.97 -7.21
CA PHE A 648 25.55 -7.98 -7.83
C PHE A 648 25.73 -7.90 -9.34
N ALA A 649 26.98 -7.93 -9.81
CA ALA A 649 27.31 -7.82 -11.22
C ALA A 649 26.83 -9.01 -12.09
N TYR A 650 26.75 -10.20 -11.51
CA TYR A 650 26.57 -11.44 -12.29
C TYR A 650 25.38 -12.30 -11.86
N SER A 651 24.71 -11.96 -10.75
CA SER A 651 23.54 -12.69 -10.25
C SER A 651 22.36 -11.74 -10.09
N VAL A 652 22.53 -10.66 -9.33
CA VAL A 652 21.45 -9.68 -9.09
C VAL A 652 21.10 -8.96 -10.38
N PHE A 653 22.09 -8.33 -11.00
CA PHE A 653 21.99 -7.56 -12.24
C PHE A 653 22.59 -8.29 -13.44
N ASP A 654 22.45 -9.63 -13.47
CA ASP A 654 22.84 -10.41 -14.64
C ASP A 654 22.24 -9.80 -15.93
N ALA A 655 23.08 -9.67 -16.96
CA ALA A 655 22.71 -8.95 -18.18
C ALA A 655 21.49 -9.56 -18.89
N GLN A 656 21.35 -10.89 -18.93
CA GLN A 656 20.21 -11.54 -19.60
C GLN A 656 18.94 -11.44 -18.75
N LYS A 657 19.06 -11.56 -17.42
CA LYS A 657 17.95 -11.29 -16.48
C LYS A 657 17.44 -9.86 -16.66
N MET A 658 18.33 -8.88 -16.62
CA MET A 658 17.96 -7.46 -16.75
C MET A 658 17.37 -7.14 -18.12
N LYS A 659 17.95 -7.68 -19.20
CA LYS A 659 17.40 -7.55 -20.55
C LYS A 659 15.96 -8.08 -20.63
N SER A 660 15.70 -9.26 -20.07
CA SER A 660 14.36 -9.86 -20.06
C SER A 660 13.35 -8.99 -19.31
N ILE A 661 13.74 -8.41 -18.18
CA ILE A 661 12.91 -7.46 -17.43
C ILE A 661 12.62 -6.20 -18.27
N ILE A 662 13.65 -5.63 -18.93
CA ILE A 662 13.49 -4.44 -19.78
C ILE A 662 12.53 -4.73 -20.94
N GLU A 663 12.68 -5.86 -21.61
CA GLU A 663 11.81 -6.28 -22.73
C GLU A 663 10.36 -6.50 -22.27
N ASP A 664 10.13 -7.12 -21.09
CA ASP A 664 8.79 -7.24 -20.51
C ASP A 664 8.15 -5.87 -20.24
N GLN A 665 8.92 -4.97 -19.63
CA GLN A 665 8.45 -3.61 -19.34
C GLN A 665 8.11 -2.83 -20.61
N GLU A 666 8.93 -2.96 -21.66
CA GLU A 666 8.69 -2.36 -22.96
C GLU A 666 7.39 -2.90 -23.58
N ASN A 667 7.29 -4.22 -23.71
CA ASN A 667 6.18 -4.89 -24.38
C ASN A 667 4.83 -4.59 -23.72
N ARG A 668 4.78 -4.57 -22.39
CA ARG A 668 3.54 -4.35 -21.64
C ARG A 668 3.13 -2.89 -21.61
N TYR A 669 4.08 -1.97 -21.43
CA TYR A 669 3.75 -0.61 -20.99
C TYR A 669 4.03 0.51 -21.98
N MET A 670 4.69 0.24 -23.11
CA MET A 670 5.03 1.28 -24.09
C MET A 670 3.80 2.08 -24.55
N LYS A 671 2.70 1.39 -24.88
CA LYS A 671 1.46 2.03 -25.37
C LYS A 671 0.81 2.99 -24.37
N TYR A 672 0.95 2.71 -23.07
CA TYR A 672 0.44 3.55 -21.98
C TYR A 672 1.37 4.74 -21.72
N MET A 673 2.69 4.51 -21.77
CA MET A 673 3.68 5.58 -21.67
C MET A 673 3.50 6.60 -22.80
N THR A 674 3.32 6.16 -24.04
CA THR A 674 3.11 7.09 -25.17
C THR A 674 1.81 7.88 -25.02
N MET A 675 0.73 7.29 -24.47
CA MET A 675 -0.50 8.02 -24.18
C MET A 675 -0.28 9.08 -23.09
N CYS A 676 0.46 8.73 -22.03
CA CYS A 676 0.83 9.67 -20.97
C CYS A 676 1.69 10.83 -21.51
N GLY A 677 2.67 10.53 -22.37
CA GLY A 677 3.48 11.52 -23.06
C GLY A 677 2.65 12.43 -23.97
N TRP A 678 1.69 11.87 -24.72
CA TRP A 678 0.80 12.65 -25.59
C TRP A 678 -0.01 13.70 -24.81
N ARG A 679 -0.33 13.40 -23.54
CA ARG A 679 -1.05 14.33 -22.66
C ARG A 679 -0.16 15.37 -22.02
N TRP A 680 0.99 14.96 -21.47
CA TRP A 680 1.76 15.79 -20.54
C TRP A 680 3.11 16.29 -21.06
N ASN A 681 3.64 15.74 -22.15
CA ASN A 681 4.95 16.15 -22.67
C ASN A 681 4.81 17.45 -23.48
N ASN A 682 5.05 18.58 -22.82
CA ASN A 682 4.95 19.94 -23.38
C ASN A 682 3.56 20.32 -23.92
N GLY A 683 2.49 19.65 -23.47
CA GLY A 683 1.12 19.96 -23.87
C GLY A 683 0.68 19.28 -25.17
N THR A 684 0.15 20.04 -26.13
CA THR A 684 -0.28 19.50 -27.43
C THR A 684 0.93 19.26 -28.34
N PRO A 685 1.20 18.03 -28.81
CA PRO A 685 2.31 17.80 -29.70
C PRO A 685 2.11 18.44 -31.08
N GLY A 686 3.21 18.85 -31.72
CA GLY A 686 3.17 19.52 -33.04
C GLY A 686 2.79 18.61 -34.23
N SER A 687 2.49 17.33 -33.98
CA SER A 687 2.10 16.33 -34.97
C SER A 687 0.84 15.58 -34.53
N GLY A 688 0.17 14.91 -35.47
CA GLY A 688 -0.94 14.01 -35.14
C GLY A 688 -0.52 12.85 -34.23
N PHE A 689 -1.50 12.26 -33.54
CA PHE A 689 -1.31 11.21 -32.53
C PHE A 689 -0.49 10.02 -33.05
N ASP A 690 -0.84 9.46 -34.21
CA ASP A 690 -0.14 8.29 -34.77
C ASP A 690 1.35 8.55 -35.00
N LYS A 691 1.68 9.74 -35.52
CA LYS A 691 3.08 10.15 -35.73
C LYS A 691 3.79 10.31 -34.38
N PHE A 692 3.13 10.93 -33.41
CA PHE A 692 3.70 11.11 -32.08
C PHE A 692 3.99 9.77 -31.40
N VAL A 693 3.03 8.85 -31.40
CA VAL A 693 3.19 7.52 -30.79
C VAL A 693 4.35 6.77 -31.45
N ASN A 694 4.46 6.81 -32.78
CA ASN A 694 5.58 6.19 -33.48
C ASN A 694 6.93 6.84 -33.14
N ASP A 695 7.01 8.17 -33.16
CA ASP A 695 8.26 8.89 -32.85
C ASP A 695 8.70 8.67 -31.38
N GLN A 696 7.76 8.76 -30.43
CA GLN A 696 8.03 8.53 -29.02
C GLN A 696 8.35 7.08 -28.73
N GLY A 697 7.66 6.13 -29.36
CA GLY A 697 7.99 4.71 -29.26
C GLY A 697 9.44 4.45 -29.67
N VAL A 698 9.87 4.97 -30.83
CA VAL A 698 11.28 4.86 -31.27
C VAL A 698 12.26 5.51 -30.28
N TYR A 699 11.90 6.65 -29.68
CA TYR A 699 12.73 7.29 -28.67
C TYR A 699 12.85 6.44 -27.41
N TYR A 700 11.72 5.97 -26.86
CA TYR A 700 11.71 5.15 -25.64
C TYR A 700 12.44 3.82 -25.85
N SER A 701 12.24 3.12 -26.96
CA SER A 701 13.00 1.90 -27.28
C SER A 701 14.51 2.15 -27.32
N LYS A 702 14.95 3.33 -27.81
CA LYS A 702 16.39 3.69 -27.78
C LYS A 702 16.89 3.92 -26.36
N GLU A 703 16.12 4.55 -25.49
CA GLU A 703 16.50 4.75 -24.09
C GLU A 703 16.54 3.42 -23.32
N LEU A 704 15.57 2.52 -23.55
CA LEU A 704 15.57 1.16 -22.98
C LEU A 704 16.73 0.30 -23.51
N ALA A 705 17.12 0.46 -24.77
CA ALA A 705 18.31 -0.19 -25.33
C ALA A 705 19.62 0.28 -24.65
N LYS A 706 19.69 1.54 -24.18
CA LYS A 706 20.83 2.02 -23.37
C LYS A 706 20.89 1.31 -22.01
N LEU A 707 19.75 1.06 -21.37
CA LEU A 707 19.71 0.26 -20.12
C LEU A 707 20.22 -1.16 -20.37
N THR A 708 19.80 -1.78 -21.48
CA THR A 708 20.29 -3.11 -21.87
C THR A 708 21.81 -3.09 -22.06
N THR A 709 22.31 -2.12 -22.83
CA THR A 709 23.76 -1.94 -23.05
C THR A 709 24.51 -1.67 -21.74
N PHE A 710 23.87 -0.96 -20.80
CA PHE A 710 24.46 -0.70 -19.48
C PHE A 710 24.73 -2.02 -18.76
N PHE A 711 23.72 -2.86 -18.55
CA PHE A 711 23.90 -4.12 -17.83
C PHE A 711 24.79 -5.12 -18.57
N GLU A 712 24.80 -5.11 -19.91
CA GLU A 712 25.72 -5.94 -20.71
C GLU A 712 27.19 -5.59 -20.50
N LYS A 713 27.52 -4.33 -20.22
CA LYS A 713 28.92 -3.85 -20.13
C LYS A 713 29.37 -3.49 -18.72
N ARG A 714 28.44 -3.17 -17.81
CA ARG A 714 28.76 -2.57 -16.51
C ARG A 714 29.68 -3.42 -15.66
N ALA A 715 29.50 -4.74 -15.68
CA ALA A 715 30.30 -5.66 -14.87
C ALA A 715 31.81 -5.52 -15.10
N ASP A 716 32.24 -5.39 -16.36
CA ASP A 716 33.66 -5.31 -16.73
C ASP A 716 34.33 -4.08 -16.12
N TYR A 717 33.64 -2.94 -16.12
CA TYR A 717 34.16 -1.67 -15.58
C TYR A 717 34.01 -1.57 -14.07
N ALA A 718 32.81 -1.84 -13.55
CA ALA A 718 32.50 -1.62 -12.14
C ALA A 718 33.35 -2.50 -11.21
N ILE A 719 33.69 -3.72 -11.64
CA ILE A 719 34.56 -4.62 -10.87
C ILE A 719 36.01 -4.16 -10.89
N GLU A 720 36.50 -3.64 -12.03
CA GLU A 720 37.85 -3.06 -12.11
C GLU A 720 37.96 -1.82 -11.23
N ASP A 721 36.98 -0.92 -11.29
CA ASP A 721 36.89 0.27 -10.45
C ASP A 721 36.86 -0.12 -8.96
N MET A 722 36.04 -1.09 -8.58
CA MET A 722 35.98 -1.62 -7.22
C MET A 722 37.33 -2.18 -6.75
N ARG A 723 37.97 -3.03 -7.55
CA ARG A 723 39.26 -3.64 -7.19
C ARG A 723 40.35 -2.58 -7.02
N SER A 724 40.38 -1.62 -7.93
CA SER A 724 41.28 -0.47 -7.88
C SER A 724 41.05 0.36 -6.61
N TYR A 725 39.79 0.68 -6.30
CA TYR A 725 39.40 1.46 -5.13
C TYR A 725 39.76 0.78 -3.81
N LEU A 726 39.54 -0.54 -3.71
CA LEU A 726 39.81 -1.32 -2.50
C LEU A 726 41.27 -1.78 -2.38
N GLY A 727 42.12 -1.50 -3.38
CA GLY A 727 43.51 -1.97 -3.42
C GLY A 727 43.63 -3.50 -3.51
N ILE A 728 42.65 -4.16 -4.12
CA ILE A 728 42.63 -5.61 -4.33
C ILE A 728 43.37 -5.89 -5.64
N HIS A 729 44.66 -6.23 -5.53
CA HIS A 729 45.56 -6.47 -6.66
C HIS A 729 45.79 -7.95 -6.97
N ASP A 730 45.12 -8.86 -6.26
CA ASP A 730 45.30 -10.28 -6.48
C ASP A 730 44.76 -10.64 -7.86
N ASN A 731 45.59 -11.33 -8.66
CA ASN A 731 45.18 -11.87 -9.97
C ASN A 731 44.24 -13.07 -9.79
N ASN A 732 43.42 -13.09 -8.75
CA ASN A 732 42.45 -14.12 -8.54
C ASN A 732 41.13 -13.70 -9.21
N ALA A 733 40.53 -14.66 -9.89
CA ALA A 733 39.18 -14.58 -10.37
C ALA A 733 38.26 -15.24 -9.36
N THR A 734 37.15 -14.57 -9.10
CA THR A 734 36.15 -15.02 -8.14
C THR A 734 35.15 -15.94 -8.84
N VAL A 735 34.91 -17.13 -8.30
CA VAL A 735 33.79 -17.99 -8.69
C VAL A 735 32.72 -17.91 -7.63
N THR A 736 31.55 -17.38 -7.99
CA THR A 736 30.39 -17.30 -7.09
C THR A 736 29.34 -18.34 -7.52
N VAL A 737 28.74 -19.02 -6.56
CA VAL A 737 27.62 -19.95 -6.78
C VAL A 737 26.45 -19.49 -5.92
N THR A 738 25.32 -19.21 -6.56
CA THR A 738 24.03 -18.97 -5.89
C THR A 738 23.20 -20.24 -5.94
N LYS A 739 22.78 -20.77 -4.79
CA LYS A 739 21.94 -21.96 -4.66
C LYS A 739 20.47 -21.57 -4.57
N GLN A 740 19.62 -22.21 -5.38
CA GLN A 740 18.16 -22.16 -5.26
C GLN A 740 17.64 -23.54 -4.89
N GLY A 741 16.77 -23.63 -3.88
CA GLY A 741 16.29 -24.90 -3.32
C GLY A 741 17.30 -25.59 -2.40
N MET A 742 17.02 -26.86 -2.06
CA MET A 742 17.79 -27.60 -1.05
C MET A 742 18.78 -28.58 -1.68
N GLY A 743 20.06 -28.39 -1.36
CA GLY A 743 21.17 -29.21 -1.81
C GLY A 743 22.51 -28.67 -1.32
N THR A 744 23.58 -29.35 -1.69
CA THR A 744 24.97 -28.99 -1.42
C THR A 744 25.73 -28.82 -2.73
N VAL A 745 26.77 -28.00 -2.73
CA VAL A 745 27.72 -27.89 -3.84
C VAL A 745 29.11 -28.17 -3.29
N THR A 746 29.95 -28.86 -4.04
CA THR A 746 31.39 -28.97 -3.76
C THR A 746 32.19 -28.20 -4.80
N ALA A 747 33.24 -27.50 -4.37
CA ALA A 747 34.22 -26.88 -5.24
C ALA A 747 35.53 -27.67 -5.16
N GLY A 748 35.86 -28.39 -6.23
CA GLY A 748 36.92 -29.39 -6.22
C GLY A 748 36.55 -30.56 -5.30
N THR A 749 37.32 -30.76 -4.23
CA THR A 749 37.09 -31.81 -3.22
C THR A 749 36.45 -31.29 -1.94
N GLU A 750 36.28 -29.97 -1.81
CA GLU A 750 35.76 -29.34 -0.59
C GLU A 750 34.29 -28.98 -0.75
N GLU A 751 33.51 -29.12 0.32
CA GLU A 751 32.13 -28.66 0.35
C GLU A 751 32.08 -27.14 0.40
N ALA A 752 31.33 -26.53 -0.50
CA ALA A 752 31.13 -25.10 -0.55
C ALA A 752 30.27 -24.68 0.65
N VAL A 753 30.84 -23.90 1.56
CA VAL A 753 30.12 -23.34 2.71
C VAL A 753 29.40 -22.08 2.27
N PHE A 754 28.09 -22.19 2.07
CA PHE A 754 27.25 -21.06 1.66
C PHE A 754 27.00 -20.13 2.86
N ALA A 755 27.14 -18.83 2.64
CA ALA A 755 26.49 -17.82 3.45
C ALA A 755 25.07 -17.67 2.87
N ASP A 756 24.08 -18.20 3.60
CA ASP A 756 22.70 -18.38 3.15
C ASP A 756 22.61 -19.18 1.84
N THR A 757 22.43 -18.49 0.71
CA THR A 757 22.32 -19.08 -0.63
C THR A 757 23.54 -18.80 -1.50
N VAL A 758 24.54 -18.06 -1.04
CA VAL A 758 25.71 -17.69 -1.87
C VAL A 758 27.00 -18.28 -1.31
N TRP A 759 27.77 -18.91 -2.18
CA TRP A 759 29.16 -19.29 -1.92
C TRP A 759 30.07 -18.54 -2.90
N THR A 760 31.24 -18.12 -2.41
CA THR A 760 32.25 -17.46 -3.23
C THR A 760 33.61 -18.09 -2.98
N GLY A 761 34.31 -18.45 -4.05
CA GLY A 761 35.69 -18.92 -4.01
C GLY A 761 36.60 -18.02 -4.83
N SER A 762 37.77 -17.69 -4.29
CA SER A 762 38.80 -16.91 -4.98
C SER A 762 39.87 -17.86 -5.52
N PHE A 763 40.09 -17.85 -6.83
CA PHE A 763 41.01 -18.76 -7.50
C PHE A 763 42.00 -17.99 -8.37
N PRO A 764 43.28 -18.40 -8.48
CA PRO A 764 44.21 -17.80 -9.44
C PRO A 764 43.62 -17.75 -10.85
N THR A 765 43.81 -16.62 -11.54
CA THR A 765 43.32 -16.44 -12.91
C THR A 765 43.79 -17.59 -13.81
N GLY A 766 42.87 -18.21 -14.57
CA GLY A 766 43.15 -19.40 -15.37
C GLY A 766 42.86 -20.74 -14.68
N THR A 767 42.51 -20.73 -13.38
CA THR A 767 42.19 -21.96 -12.66
C THR A 767 40.86 -22.53 -13.13
N THR A 768 40.84 -23.79 -13.57
CA THR A 768 39.58 -24.51 -13.79
C THR A 768 39.05 -25.06 -12.47
N VAL A 769 37.92 -24.54 -12.03
CA VAL A 769 37.20 -24.96 -10.83
C VAL A 769 36.13 -25.96 -11.23
N THR A 770 36.12 -27.14 -10.61
CA THR A 770 35.07 -28.13 -10.79
C THR A 770 34.02 -27.95 -9.70
N LEU A 771 32.77 -27.70 -10.09
CA LEU A 771 31.64 -27.58 -9.18
C LEU A 771 30.75 -28.81 -9.33
N THR A 772 30.34 -29.44 -8.23
CA THR A 772 29.42 -30.58 -8.25
C THR A 772 28.24 -30.33 -7.33
N ALA A 773 27.04 -30.37 -7.87
CA ALA A 773 25.79 -30.24 -7.15
C ALA A 773 25.32 -31.60 -6.62
N LYS A 774 24.69 -31.60 -5.44
CA LYS A 774 24.03 -32.77 -4.89
C LYS A 774 22.73 -32.34 -4.22
N ALA A 775 21.61 -32.86 -4.68
CA ALA A 775 20.30 -32.52 -4.13
C ALA A 775 20.14 -33.05 -2.70
N ALA A 776 19.38 -32.32 -1.86
CA ALA A 776 18.95 -32.83 -0.57
C ALA A 776 17.83 -33.88 -0.74
N PRO A 777 17.57 -34.75 0.25
CA PRO A 777 16.42 -35.67 0.22
C PRO A 777 15.10 -34.94 -0.09
N GLY A 778 14.31 -35.49 -1.01
CA GLY A 778 13.06 -34.87 -1.49
C GLY A 778 13.23 -33.72 -2.50
N TYR A 779 14.46 -33.44 -2.97
CA TYR A 779 14.75 -32.50 -4.04
C TYR A 779 15.49 -33.21 -5.19
N ARG A 780 15.43 -32.62 -6.39
CA ARG A 780 16.23 -33.02 -7.55
C ARG A 780 17.04 -31.83 -8.05
N PHE A 781 18.22 -32.13 -8.59
CA PHE A 781 19.01 -31.12 -9.30
C PHE A 781 18.33 -30.80 -10.63
N GLU A 782 18.11 -29.51 -10.90
CA GLU A 782 17.47 -29.03 -12.14
C GLU A 782 18.51 -28.55 -13.17
N GLY A 783 19.59 -27.93 -12.70
CA GLY A 783 20.65 -27.45 -13.59
C GLY A 783 21.48 -26.30 -13.02
N TRP A 784 22.58 -26.04 -13.72
CA TRP A 784 23.41 -24.85 -13.60
C TRP A 784 22.98 -23.81 -14.63
N SER A 785 23.03 -22.54 -14.26
CA SER A 785 22.92 -21.40 -15.19
C SER A 785 23.94 -20.30 -14.83
N GLY A 786 24.10 -19.28 -15.66
CA GLY A 786 25.08 -18.21 -15.47
C GLY A 786 26.33 -18.45 -16.32
N ALA A 787 27.52 -18.38 -15.71
CA ALA A 787 28.81 -18.56 -16.40
C ALA A 787 28.94 -19.91 -17.10
N VAL A 788 28.25 -20.94 -16.60
CA VAL A 788 28.06 -22.23 -17.28
C VAL A 788 26.59 -22.61 -17.18
N THR A 789 25.98 -23.00 -18.30
CA THR A 789 24.64 -23.58 -18.32
C THR A 789 24.75 -25.07 -18.63
N SER A 790 24.21 -25.92 -17.75
CA SER A 790 24.31 -27.37 -17.87
C SER A 790 23.22 -28.06 -17.07
N ALA A 791 22.69 -29.18 -17.57
CA ALA A 791 21.82 -30.07 -16.80
C ALA A 791 22.61 -31.11 -15.97
N GLU A 792 23.92 -31.22 -16.20
CA GLU A 792 24.79 -32.16 -15.48
C GLU A 792 25.11 -31.65 -14.08
N GLU A 793 25.10 -32.54 -13.07
CA GLU A 793 25.41 -32.19 -11.67
C GLU A 793 26.81 -31.59 -11.52
N THR A 794 27.77 -32.02 -12.35
CA THR A 794 29.14 -31.52 -12.35
C THR A 794 29.40 -30.59 -13.54
N VAL A 795 29.94 -29.40 -13.25
CA VAL A 795 30.41 -28.44 -14.25
C VAL A 795 31.82 -27.98 -13.95
N THR A 796 32.51 -27.47 -14.96
CA THR A 796 33.79 -26.81 -14.80
C THR A 796 33.69 -25.36 -15.24
N VAL A 797 34.19 -24.44 -14.42
CA VAL A 797 34.31 -23.03 -14.78
C VAL A 797 35.78 -22.63 -14.73
N THR A 798 36.27 -21.97 -15.77
CA THR A 798 37.60 -21.37 -15.72
C THR A 798 37.49 -20.00 -15.07
N ALA A 799 38.18 -19.83 -13.95
CA ALA A 799 38.32 -18.57 -13.25
C ALA A 799 39.29 -17.66 -14.04
N ASP A 800 38.95 -17.28 -15.27
CA ASP A 800 39.73 -16.32 -16.09
C ASP A 800 39.37 -14.87 -15.78
N LYS A 801 38.13 -14.68 -15.32
CA LYS A 801 37.54 -13.46 -14.79
C LYS A 801 36.53 -13.88 -13.73
N ALA A 802 35.98 -12.92 -13.00
CA ALA A 802 34.91 -13.25 -12.07
C ALA A 802 33.75 -13.95 -12.82
N ALA A 803 33.31 -15.09 -12.30
CA ALA A 803 32.34 -15.97 -12.92
C ALA A 803 31.28 -16.32 -11.87
N SER A 804 30.00 -16.15 -12.19
CA SER A 804 28.91 -16.55 -11.28
C SER A 804 28.01 -17.58 -11.90
N LEU A 805 27.60 -18.56 -11.10
CA LEU A 805 26.70 -19.62 -11.50
C LEU A 805 25.52 -19.66 -10.54
N VAL A 806 24.35 -20.06 -11.04
CA VAL A 806 23.20 -20.44 -10.21
C VAL A 806 23.06 -21.95 -10.27
N CYS A 807 22.93 -22.59 -9.12
CA CYS A 807 22.70 -24.01 -8.94
C CYS A 807 21.26 -24.22 -8.47
N ARG A 808 20.39 -24.80 -9.31
CA ARG A 808 18.97 -24.97 -9.02
C ARG A 808 18.65 -26.39 -8.56
N PHE A 809 17.95 -26.48 -7.43
CA PHE A 809 17.31 -27.68 -6.90
C PHE A 809 15.80 -27.44 -6.83
N THR A 810 15.02 -28.32 -7.42
CA THR A 810 13.56 -28.27 -7.34
C THR A 810 13.05 -29.38 -6.45
N LYS A 811 11.93 -29.15 -5.75
CA LYS A 811 11.31 -30.21 -4.95
C LYS A 811 10.93 -31.36 -5.89
N ALA A 812 11.37 -32.57 -5.57
CA ALA A 812 11.01 -33.74 -6.34
C ALA A 812 9.51 -34.02 -6.14
N GLU A 813 8.80 -34.41 -7.20
CA GLU A 813 7.44 -34.91 -7.05
C GLU A 813 7.48 -36.16 -6.17
N ALA A 814 6.56 -36.27 -5.20
CA ALA A 814 6.52 -37.40 -4.30
C ALA A 814 6.24 -38.68 -5.12
N VAL A 815 7.24 -39.55 -5.19
CA VAL A 815 7.08 -40.87 -5.81
C VAL A 815 6.39 -41.77 -4.80
N GLN A 816 5.16 -42.18 -5.10
CA GLN A 816 4.41 -43.08 -4.22
C GLN A 816 5.23 -44.38 -4.02
N GLY A 817 5.54 -44.72 -2.77
CA GLY A 817 6.37 -45.86 -2.40
C GLY A 817 7.86 -45.56 -2.16
N ASP A 818 8.35 -44.35 -2.47
CA ASP A 818 9.71 -43.89 -2.13
C ASP A 818 9.68 -43.25 -0.74
N ILE A 819 9.78 -44.09 0.28
CA ILE A 819 9.60 -43.73 1.69
C ILE A 819 10.89 -43.16 2.27
N ASN A 820 12.05 -43.54 1.73
CA ASN A 820 13.34 -43.00 2.15
C ASN A 820 13.71 -41.68 1.41
N LEU A 821 12.89 -41.27 0.43
CA LEU A 821 12.99 -40.02 -0.34
C LEU A 821 14.30 -39.93 -1.14
N ASP A 822 14.81 -41.08 -1.59
CA ASP A 822 16.04 -41.19 -2.39
C ASP A 822 15.81 -41.07 -3.91
N GLY A 823 14.54 -40.95 -4.31
CA GLY A 823 14.12 -40.83 -5.70
C GLY A 823 13.79 -42.16 -6.38
N ALA A 824 13.89 -43.31 -5.67
CA ALA A 824 13.66 -44.62 -6.26
C ALA A 824 12.96 -45.59 -5.29
N VAL A 825 11.82 -46.15 -5.72
CA VAL A 825 11.13 -47.22 -4.98
C VAL A 825 11.96 -48.51 -5.02
N ASN A 826 12.61 -48.84 -3.90
CA ASN A 826 13.52 -49.97 -3.79
C ASN A 826 13.39 -50.71 -2.44
N SER A 827 14.27 -51.69 -2.20
CA SER A 827 14.23 -52.48 -0.96
C SER A 827 14.50 -51.64 0.31
N GLY A 828 15.14 -50.48 0.18
CA GLY A 828 15.34 -49.52 1.27
C GLY A 828 14.02 -49.00 1.83
N ASP A 829 13.06 -48.66 0.97
CA ASP A 829 11.71 -48.22 1.35
C ASP A 829 10.95 -49.31 2.08
N LEU A 830 11.06 -50.54 1.58
CA LEU A 830 10.43 -51.72 2.19
C LEU A 830 10.96 -51.95 3.61
N VAL A 831 12.27 -51.79 3.81
CA VAL A 831 12.89 -51.90 5.14
C VAL A 831 12.41 -50.77 6.03
N LEU A 832 12.31 -49.56 5.52
CA LEU A 832 11.91 -48.38 6.30
C LEU A 832 10.44 -48.47 6.74
N LEU A 833 9.54 -48.90 5.86
CA LEU A 833 8.13 -49.18 6.19
C LEU A 833 8.01 -50.33 7.17
N SER A 834 8.76 -51.41 6.99
CA SER A 834 8.79 -52.53 7.94
C SER A 834 9.23 -52.08 9.33
N ARG A 835 10.25 -51.22 9.44
CA ARG A 835 10.72 -50.67 10.72
C ARG A 835 9.69 -49.74 11.36
N TYR A 836 9.02 -48.90 10.57
CA TYR A 836 7.93 -48.05 11.06
C TYR A 836 6.78 -48.87 11.63
N LEU A 837 6.33 -49.91 10.93
CA LEU A 837 5.26 -50.81 11.39
C LEU A 837 5.65 -51.59 12.66
N LEU A 838 6.94 -51.83 12.87
CA LEU A 838 7.48 -52.43 14.09
C LEU A 838 7.69 -51.41 15.23
N GLY A 839 7.32 -50.14 15.03
CA GLY A 839 7.47 -49.06 16.01
C GLY A 839 8.92 -48.62 16.24
N ALA A 840 9.85 -48.99 15.36
CA ALA A 840 11.29 -48.73 15.49
C ALA A 840 11.75 -47.40 14.87
N SER A 841 10.84 -46.68 14.19
CA SER A 841 11.08 -45.36 13.58
C SER A 841 9.77 -44.61 13.40
N GLY A 842 9.80 -43.28 13.47
CA GLY A 842 8.69 -42.41 13.05
C GLY A 842 8.87 -41.95 11.59
N PHE A 843 7.79 -41.52 10.96
CA PHE A 843 7.80 -40.90 9.63
C PHE A 843 7.63 -39.39 9.73
N SER A 844 8.28 -38.65 8.84
CA SER A 844 7.87 -37.27 8.52
C SER A 844 6.53 -37.28 7.78
N ALA A 845 5.91 -36.10 7.60
CA ALA A 845 4.67 -35.99 6.85
C ALA A 845 4.82 -36.46 5.39
N GLU A 846 5.98 -36.21 4.78
CA GLU A 846 6.33 -36.63 3.42
C GLU A 846 6.51 -38.14 3.33
N GLN A 847 7.24 -38.74 4.27
CA GLN A 847 7.43 -40.20 4.31
C GLN A 847 6.10 -40.92 4.55
N TRP A 848 5.21 -40.32 5.33
CA TRP A 848 3.88 -40.85 5.57
C TRP A 848 3.02 -40.79 4.31
N ALA A 849 3.05 -39.68 3.57
CA ALA A 849 2.36 -39.56 2.29
C ALA A 849 2.92 -40.51 1.22
N ALA A 850 4.23 -40.73 1.19
CA ALA A 850 4.86 -41.70 0.30
C ALA A 850 4.56 -43.16 0.69
N ALA A 851 4.37 -43.42 1.99
CA ALA A 851 4.06 -44.74 2.52
C ALA A 851 2.59 -45.15 2.38
N ASP A 852 1.65 -44.21 2.22
CA ASP A 852 0.22 -44.51 1.98
C ASP A 852 0.00 -44.85 0.49
N LEU A 853 0.34 -46.10 0.14
CA LEU A 853 0.16 -46.66 -1.20
C LEU A 853 -1.30 -47.01 -1.48
N SER A 854 -2.08 -47.26 -0.43
CA SER A 854 -3.49 -47.63 -0.52
C SER A 854 -4.44 -46.43 -0.68
N GLY A 855 -3.98 -45.23 -0.30
CA GLY A 855 -4.75 -43.98 -0.32
C GLY A 855 -5.76 -43.88 0.84
N ASP A 856 -5.64 -44.72 1.87
CA ASP A 856 -6.59 -44.82 2.97
C ASP A 856 -6.25 -43.88 4.15
N LYS A 857 -5.21 -43.06 3.98
CA LYS A 857 -4.67 -42.16 5.00
C LYS A 857 -4.12 -42.93 6.19
N ARG A 858 -3.50 -44.08 5.96
CA ARG A 858 -2.72 -44.84 6.93
C ARG A 858 -1.48 -45.40 6.23
N ALA A 859 -0.40 -45.52 6.98
CA ALA A 859 0.78 -46.27 6.57
C ALA A 859 0.79 -47.57 7.38
N ASP A 860 0.22 -48.63 6.82
CA ASP A 860 -0.01 -49.89 7.52
C ASP A 860 0.51 -51.12 6.76
N THR A 861 0.09 -52.31 7.19
CA THR A 861 0.57 -53.57 6.60
C THR A 861 0.08 -53.75 5.15
N PHE A 862 -1.05 -53.14 4.77
CA PHE A 862 -1.55 -53.17 3.39
C PHE A 862 -0.61 -52.39 2.46
N ASP A 863 -0.09 -51.25 2.91
CA ASP A 863 0.90 -50.50 2.13
C ASP A 863 2.22 -51.26 1.99
N LEU A 864 2.64 -51.99 3.03
CA LEU A 864 3.82 -52.85 2.93
C LEU A 864 3.65 -53.94 1.86
N VAL A 865 2.44 -54.49 1.71
CA VAL A 865 2.12 -55.46 0.67
C VAL A 865 2.12 -54.82 -0.72
N LEU A 866 1.54 -53.61 -0.85
CA LEU A 866 1.55 -52.86 -2.10
C LEU A 866 2.98 -52.50 -2.52
N LEU A 867 3.79 -52.00 -1.58
CA LEU A 867 5.20 -51.67 -1.80
C LEU A 867 5.98 -52.89 -2.26
N ARG A 868 5.77 -54.03 -1.60
CA ARG A 868 6.39 -55.29 -2.01
C ARG A 868 5.98 -55.72 -3.41
N THR A 869 4.72 -55.50 -3.80
CA THR A 869 4.19 -55.81 -5.14
C THR A 869 4.88 -54.94 -6.19
N ILE A 870 5.03 -53.64 -5.92
CA ILE A 870 5.77 -52.71 -6.78
C ILE A 870 7.22 -53.18 -7.01
N LEU A 871 7.88 -53.71 -5.99
CA LEU A 871 9.28 -54.14 -6.05
C LEU A 871 9.53 -55.46 -6.80
N ILE A 872 8.53 -56.34 -6.87
CA ILE A 872 8.66 -57.68 -7.46
C ILE A 872 8.08 -57.81 -8.87
N GLY A 873 7.37 -56.77 -9.36
CA GLY A 873 6.78 -56.71 -10.69
C GLY A 873 5.40 -57.35 -10.77
#